data_AF-A0A2U3A1A9-F1
#
_entry.id   AF-A0A2U3A1A9-F1
#
_cell.length_a   1.000
_cell.length_b   1.000
_cell.length_c   1.000
_cell.angle_alpha   90.00
_cell.angle_beta   90.00
_cell.angle_gamma   90.00
#
_symmetry.space_group_name_H-M   'P 1'
#
loop_
_entity.id
_entity.type
_entity.pdbx_description
1 polymer ?
#
loop_
_entity_poly.entity_id
_entity_poly.type
_entity_poly.pdbx_seq_one_letter_code
_entity_poly.pdbx_strand_id
1 'polypeptide(L)'
;MGNSGGAATHSGIDFQQRIAALIMSHMLCDASELDLLGFGDVQIDELRFETADDIDDLVLVGPAGRLFIQAKNTISLSADPTSDFGSVLAQFVGQYVGDKRPGDVYVLATSIEASANVRKVLRKLTEAARLNEAGSKTSPLTNGEKDVLRKTEALISSHYQAVAGIPIPPADIHRILARMRICSLDIREGGALESAALLMLGSKAVVPPRLLWSALIAFSVSLARDRLSLSAAGLRERMGRYVSQPSNVDGTYDGVASELFTKDLLSGLSYGREVVLVRDPFEECDFLITDVRRFDDTGVRRVKLSEGHVELAQGERWELVGRWATYAGLERYLDRHLDEYREARLVVAPSNFADDPNGDLAALAHGVQCASLASSIEDPFLCRHCGDSISEDGAPMVEVDEEGVPADVGLVHESCRTPTDRVLGGIDAALFRENGLLRNFDYKGWLAAVQGGQWLFGGLLKSSLKLAPIAWKSEYDDFSQGTWCVELAVEDGTVRYGTDRGRVSRFSARDAAHTAEVMNRGISQAREAGDPLCYAVDGSAYGPYSHLLSQGHDPVPCTGARAVRYTRAIGDAYSDCKRYYAPLAYLVDAETGDPIVVEGVISLLHNPLELDTYLQNWARAGIELPDFTVSAILTDEQFDRFVRLMMTRGIRIVINPKLTLHGELVSGYWVENFEQLMRSASQGAEDGQS
;
A
#
# COMPACT_ATOMS: atom_id res chain seq x y z
N MET A 1 -29.38 -32.60 -14.17
CA MET A 1 -28.33 -33.06 -13.23
C MET A 1 -27.15 -32.10 -13.37
N GLY A 2 -26.68 -31.57 -12.24
CA GLY A 2 -26.00 -30.27 -12.14
C GLY A 2 -24.55 -30.22 -12.60
N ASN A 3 -24.16 -29.06 -13.15
CA ASN A 3 -22.79 -28.65 -13.48
C ASN A 3 -22.38 -27.35 -12.75
N SER A 4 -23.06 -26.97 -11.66
CA SER A 4 -22.79 -25.72 -10.93
C SER A 4 -21.67 -25.83 -9.87
N GLY A 5 -21.13 -27.03 -9.60
CA GLY A 5 -20.06 -27.21 -8.61
C GLY A 5 -18.66 -26.78 -9.08
N GLY A 6 -18.34 -26.95 -10.37
CA GLY A 6 -16.97 -26.74 -10.88
C GLY A 6 -16.50 -25.29 -10.88
N ALA A 7 -17.39 -24.33 -11.15
CA ALA A 7 -17.05 -22.90 -11.16
C ALA A 7 -16.78 -22.35 -9.75
N ALA A 8 -17.60 -22.76 -8.77
CA ALA A 8 -17.43 -22.37 -7.36
C ALA A 8 -16.11 -22.93 -6.79
N THR A 9 -15.81 -24.20 -7.04
CA THR A 9 -14.54 -24.82 -6.62
C THR A 9 -13.32 -24.16 -7.26
N HIS A 10 -13.38 -23.83 -8.57
CA HIS A 10 -12.26 -23.15 -9.25
C HIS A 10 -12.02 -21.72 -8.70
N SER A 11 -13.10 -21.00 -8.36
CA SER A 11 -12.99 -19.65 -7.76
C SER A 11 -12.46 -19.65 -6.32
N GLY A 12 -12.84 -20.66 -5.52
CA GLY A 12 -12.36 -20.81 -4.14
C GLY A 12 -10.89 -21.21 -4.07
N ILE A 13 -10.46 -22.13 -4.94
CA ILE A 13 -9.05 -22.53 -5.06
C ILE A 13 -8.20 -21.32 -5.48
N ASP A 14 -8.59 -20.57 -6.52
CA ASP A 14 -7.84 -19.38 -6.95
C ASP A 14 -7.62 -18.36 -5.82
N PHE A 15 -8.64 -18.11 -4.99
CA PHE A 15 -8.55 -17.20 -3.86
C PHE A 15 -7.54 -17.66 -2.79
N GLN A 16 -7.59 -18.93 -2.39
CA GLN A 16 -6.62 -19.51 -1.44
C GLN A 16 -5.19 -19.42 -1.99
N GLN A 17 -5.00 -19.75 -3.27
CA GLN A 17 -3.67 -19.74 -3.88
C GLN A 17 -3.09 -18.33 -4.00
N ARG A 18 -3.93 -17.33 -4.28
CA ARG A 18 -3.51 -15.92 -4.25
C ARG A 18 -3.11 -15.46 -2.85
N ILE A 19 -3.85 -15.85 -1.81
CA ILE A 19 -3.47 -15.56 -0.41
C ILE A 19 -2.10 -16.19 -0.10
N ALA A 20 -1.90 -17.45 -0.48
CA ALA A 20 -0.62 -18.13 -0.30
C ALA A 20 0.52 -17.45 -1.06
N ALA A 21 0.28 -17.00 -2.30
CA ALA A 21 1.27 -16.27 -3.10
C ALA A 21 1.64 -14.91 -2.48
N LEU A 22 0.67 -14.18 -1.93
CA LEU A 22 0.96 -12.96 -1.16
C LEU A 22 1.84 -13.25 0.04
N ILE A 23 1.50 -14.27 0.82
CA ILE A 23 2.30 -14.68 1.98
C ILE A 23 3.72 -15.09 1.56
N MET A 24 3.86 -15.90 0.51
CA MET A 24 5.18 -16.26 -0.02
C MET A 24 5.95 -15.05 -0.54
N SER A 25 5.27 -14.04 -1.12
CA SER A 25 5.92 -12.80 -1.54
C SER A 25 6.48 -12.05 -0.34
N HIS A 26 5.74 -11.98 0.77
CA HIS A 26 6.23 -11.41 2.03
C HIS A 26 7.43 -12.20 2.59
N MET A 27 7.36 -13.53 2.60
CA MET A 27 8.46 -14.39 3.06
C MET A 27 9.71 -14.26 2.18
N LEU A 28 9.54 -14.13 0.87
CA LEU A 28 10.64 -14.02 -0.09
C LEU A 28 11.29 -12.63 -0.04
N CYS A 29 10.51 -11.60 0.28
CA CYS A 29 10.96 -10.23 0.39
C CYS A 29 11.32 -9.80 1.82
N ASP A 30 11.21 -10.67 2.83
CA ASP A 30 11.45 -10.34 4.24
C ASP A 30 10.58 -9.18 4.77
N ALA A 31 9.33 -9.10 4.31
CA ALA A 31 8.37 -8.07 4.71
C ALA A 31 7.53 -8.50 5.92
N SER A 32 7.53 -7.68 6.98
CA SER A 32 6.89 -7.98 8.26
C SER A 32 5.45 -7.45 8.40
N GLU A 33 4.92 -6.65 7.45
CA GLU A 33 3.63 -5.94 7.65
C GLU A 33 2.35 -6.77 7.41
N LEU A 34 2.34 -8.06 7.76
CA LEU A 34 1.12 -8.89 7.66
C LEU A 34 -0.01 -8.45 8.59
N ASP A 35 0.30 -7.61 9.59
CA ASP A 35 -0.70 -7.04 10.50
C ASP A 35 -1.75 -6.22 9.73
N LEU A 36 -1.34 -5.61 8.60
CA LEU A 36 -2.22 -4.82 7.74
C LEU A 36 -3.25 -5.67 6.98
N LEU A 37 -3.05 -6.99 6.92
CA LEU A 37 -3.99 -7.97 6.37
C LEU A 37 -4.89 -8.59 7.46
N GLY A 38 -4.74 -8.17 8.72
CA GLY A 38 -5.49 -8.68 9.88
C GLY A 38 -4.85 -9.88 10.59
N PHE A 39 -3.65 -10.30 10.15
CA PHE A 39 -2.96 -11.48 10.68
C PHE A 39 -2.16 -11.22 11.97
N GLY A 40 -1.87 -9.97 12.36
CA GLY A 40 -0.94 -9.66 13.46
C GLY A 40 0.47 -9.35 12.95
N ASP A 41 1.30 -8.75 13.81
CA ASP A 41 2.75 -8.70 13.61
C ASP A 41 3.34 -10.10 13.81
N VAL A 42 3.56 -10.82 12.70
CA VAL A 42 3.94 -12.24 12.70
C VAL A 42 5.09 -12.46 11.75
N GLN A 43 6.25 -12.82 12.31
CA GLN A 43 7.34 -13.42 11.56
C GLN A 43 6.92 -14.84 11.11
N ILE A 44 7.07 -15.14 9.83
CA ILE A 44 6.72 -16.45 9.26
C ILE A 44 7.99 -17.27 9.06
N ASP A 45 8.09 -18.37 9.80
CA ASP A 45 9.16 -19.36 9.64
C ASP A 45 8.78 -20.42 8.58
N GLU A 46 7.49 -20.79 8.56
CA GLU A 46 6.97 -21.88 7.72
C GLU A 46 5.52 -21.62 7.30
N LEU A 47 5.21 -21.89 6.03
CA LEU A 47 3.87 -21.93 5.45
C LEU A 47 3.53 -23.39 5.12
N ARG A 48 2.42 -23.90 5.66
CA ARG A 48 1.95 -25.27 5.41
C ARG A 48 0.65 -25.24 4.62
N PHE A 49 0.54 -26.14 3.64
CA PHE A 49 -0.64 -26.32 2.81
C PHE A 49 -1.29 -27.66 3.14
N GLU A 50 -2.62 -27.66 3.34
CA GLU A 50 -3.39 -28.86 3.68
C GLU A 50 -2.71 -29.71 4.78
N THR A 51 -2.69 -29.19 6.00
CA THR A 51 -1.98 -29.81 7.13
C THR A 51 -2.62 -31.11 7.62
N ALA A 52 -1.86 -31.91 8.37
CA ALA A 52 -2.41 -33.02 9.18
C ALA A 52 -3.21 -32.53 10.41
N ASP A 53 -3.22 -31.22 10.65
CA ASP A 53 -4.05 -30.51 11.63
C ASP A 53 -5.46 -30.29 11.07
N ASP A 54 -6.49 -30.19 11.92
CA ASP A 54 -7.92 -30.18 11.51
C ASP A 54 -8.36 -29.00 10.62
N ILE A 55 -7.48 -28.04 10.30
CA ILE A 55 -7.77 -26.86 9.48
C ILE A 55 -7.13 -27.01 8.08
N ASP A 56 -7.98 -27.02 7.05
CA ASP A 56 -7.62 -27.55 5.73
C ASP A 56 -6.83 -26.60 4.79
N ASP A 57 -6.89 -25.27 4.90
CA ASP A 57 -6.44 -24.42 3.77
C ASP A 57 -4.96 -24.00 3.88
N LEU A 58 -4.57 -23.22 4.89
CA LEU A 58 -3.18 -22.76 5.08
C LEU A 58 -2.83 -22.64 6.57
N VAL A 59 -1.59 -22.95 6.96
CA VAL A 59 -1.08 -22.70 8.33
C VAL A 59 0.22 -21.93 8.28
N LEU A 60 0.27 -20.78 8.94
CA LEU A 60 1.51 -20.04 9.18
C LEU A 60 2.07 -20.40 10.54
N VAL A 61 3.36 -20.72 10.57
CA VAL A 61 4.09 -21.01 11.79
C VAL A 61 5.11 -19.91 11.99
N GLY A 62 5.09 -19.32 13.18
CA GLY A 62 6.07 -18.35 13.62
C GLY A 62 6.48 -18.57 15.08
N PRO A 63 7.40 -17.75 15.60
CA PRO A 63 7.91 -17.90 16.96
C PRO A 63 6.83 -17.67 18.04
N ALA A 64 5.85 -16.80 17.76
CA ALA A 64 4.78 -16.43 18.69
C ALA A 64 3.59 -17.43 18.72
N GLY A 65 3.47 -18.32 17.73
CA GLY A 65 2.35 -19.24 17.61
C GLY A 65 2.04 -19.64 16.17
N ARG A 66 0.88 -20.28 15.96
CA ARG A 66 0.40 -20.65 14.62
C ARG A 66 -0.84 -19.87 14.25
N LEU A 67 -0.94 -19.51 12.97
CA LEU A 67 -2.13 -18.93 12.39
C LEU A 67 -2.72 -19.95 11.43
N PHE A 68 -3.90 -20.44 11.75
CA PHE A 68 -4.63 -21.38 10.92
C PHE A 68 -5.64 -20.61 10.08
N ILE A 69 -5.50 -20.64 8.77
CA ILE A 69 -6.29 -19.84 7.84
C ILE A 69 -7.26 -20.76 7.12
N GLN A 70 -8.54 -20.42 7.17
CA GLN A 70 -9.59 -20.93 6.29
C GLN A 70 -9.94 -19.84 5.28
N ALA A 71 -9.67 -20.10 4.00
CA ALA A 71 -9.85 -19.18 2.89
C ALA A 71 -11.16 -19.49 2.16
N LYS A 72 -12.15 -18.62 2.31
CA LYS A 72 -13.46 -18.76 1.64
C LYS A 72 -13.77 -17.49 0.86
N ASN A 73 -13.68 -17.56 -0.47
CA ASN A 73 -13.99 -16.41 -1.34
C ASN A 73 -15.38 -15.83 -1.01
N THR A 74 -16.37 -16.71 -0.81
CA THR A 74 -17.72 -16.38 -0.35
C THR A 74 -18.10 -17.24 0.85
N ILE A 75 -18.78 -16.69 1.86
CA ILE A 75 -19.32 -17.45 2.99
C ILE A 75 -20.52 -16.73 3.64
N SER A 76 -21.50 -17.52 4.07
CA SER A 76 -22.72 -17.04 4.72
C SER A 76 -22.92 -17.69 6.08
N LEU A 77 -23.46 -16.92 7.03
CA LEU A 77 -23.83 -17.44 8.34
C LEU A 77 -24.90 -18.52 8.22
N SER A 78 -24.71 -19.66 8.86
CA SER A 78 -25.67 -20.76 8.90
C SER A 78 -25.72 -21.39 10.30
N ALA A 79 -26.84 -22.05 10.61
CA ALA A 79 -26.97 -22.89 11.80
C ALA A 79 -26.77 -24.39 11.49
N ASP A 80 -26.62 -24.74 10.21
CA ASP A 80 -26.42 -26.11 9.76
C ASP A 80 -24.95 -26.52 9.99
N PRO A 81 -24.66 -27.56 10.78
CA PRO A 81 -23.30 -28.03 11.05
C PRO A 81 -22.57 -28.56 9.81
N THR A 82 -23.30 -28.85 8.72
CA THR A 82 -22.73 -29.32 7.45
C THR A 82 -22.50 -28.22 6.42
N SER A 83 -22.94 -26.98 6.72
CA SER A 83 -22.68 -25.82 5.86
C SER A 83 -21.21 -25.44 5.83
N ASP A 84 -20.77 -24.66 4.84
CA ASP A 84 -19.40 -24.13 4.78
C ASP A 84 -18.99 -23.41 6.08
N PHE A 85 -19.89 -22.65 6.68
CA PHE A 85 -19.66 -21.99 7.96
C PHE A 85 -19.56 -22.99 9.13
N GLY A 86 -20.43 -24.00 9.16
CA GLY A 86 -20.35 -25.09 10.14
C GLY A 86 -19.03 -25.86 10.03
N SER A 87 -18.60 -26.16 8.80
CA SER A 87 -17.34 -26.85 8.51
C SER A 87 -16.13 -26.05 9.01
N VAL A 88 -16.05 -24.74 8.74
CA VAL A 88 -14.97 -23.88 9.27
C VAL A 88 -14.93 -23.92 10.80
N LEU A 89 -16.08 -23.81 11.47
CA LEU A 89 -16.14 -23.89 12.93
C LEU A 89 -15.76 -25.27 13.46
N ALA A 90 -16.14 -26.35 12.76
CA ALA A 90 -15.76 -27.70 13.12
C ALA A 90 -14.23 -27.87 13.15
N GLN A 91 -13.55 -27.34 12.14
CA GLN A 91 -12.09 -27.37 12.04
C GLN A 91 -11.42 -26.53 13.13
N PHE A 92 -11.91 -25.31 13.40
CA PHE A 92 -11.38 -24.48 14.49
C PHE A 92 -11.53 -25.15 15.87
N VAL A 93 -12.67 -25.80 16.09
CA VAL A 93 -12.94 -26.55 17.32
C VAL A 93 -12.08 -27.81 17.41
N GLY A 94 -11.93 -28.56 16.31
CA GLY A 94 -11.04 -29.70 16.22
C GLY A 94 -9.62 -29.33 16.64
N GLN A 95 -9.08 -28.26 16.05
CA GLN A 95 -7.76 -27.75 16.38
C GLN A 95 -7.64 -27.34 17.85
N TYR A 96 -8.64 -26.65 18.40
CA TYR A 96 -8.64 -26.25 19.81
C TYR A 96 -8.66 -27.45 20.76
N VAL A 97 -9.36 -28.54 20.40
CA VAL A 97 -9.43 -29.76 21.21
C VAL A 97 -8.14 -30.57 21.09
N GLY A 98 -7.61 -30.71 19.87
CA GLY A 98 -6.39 -31.46 19.58
C GLY A 98 -5.14 -30.81 20.17
N ASP A 99 -5.07 -29.48 20.17
CA ASP A 99 -3.92 -28.74 20.69
C ASP A 99 -4.33 -27.37 21.30
N LYS A 100 -4.38 -27.31 22.63
CA LYS A 100 -4.75 -26.11 23.39
C LYS A 100 -3.65 -25.05 23.49
N ARG A 101 -2.63 -25.11 22.62
CA ARG A 101 -1.47 -24.20 22.64
C ARG A 101 -1.91 -22.74 22.80
N PRO A 102 -1.39 -22.03 23.81
CA PRO A 102 -1.58 -20.58 23.92
C PRO A 102 -0.92 -19.87 22.74
N GLY A 103 -1.59 -18.86 22.17
CA GLY A 103 -1.08 -18.07 21.05
C GLY A 103 -1.56 -18.49 19.66
N ASP A 104 -2.21 -19.66 19.52
CA ASP A 104 -2.81 -20.06 18.24
C ASP A 104 -4.01 -19.16 17.88
N VAL A 105 -4.08 -18.79 16.59
CA VAL A 105 -5.09 -17.92 16.03
C VAL A 105 -5.82 -18.64 14.89
N TYR A 106 -7.15 -18.53 14.87
CA TYR A 106 -8.00 -19.13 13.84
C TYR A 106 -8.52 -18.02 12.92
N VAL A 107 -8.12 -18.01 11.66
CA VAL A 107 -8.45 -16.94 10.72
C VAL A 107 -9.43 -17.44 9.68
N LEU A 108 -10.58 -16.77 9.56
CA LEU A 108 -11.46 -16.89 8.40
C LEU A 108 -11.17 -15.74 7.45
N ALA A 109 -10.43 -16.04 6.36
CA ALA A 109 -10.12 -15.10 5.29
C ALA A 109 -11.22 -15.14 4.23
N THR A 110 -11.75 -13.98 3.89
CA THR A 110 -12.90 -13.81 2.98
C THR A 110 -12.62 -12.73 1.95
N SER A 111 -13.35 -12.72 0.83
CA SER A 111 -13.41 -11.54 -0.03
C SER A 111 -14.55 -10.61 0.41
N ILE A 112 -14.73 -9.47 -0.27
CA ILE A 112 -15.87 -8.57 -0.05
C ILE A 112 -17.24 -9.23 -0.33
N GLU A 113 -17.26 -10.38 -1.01
CA GLU A 113 -18.49 -11.10 -1.44
C GLU A 113 -19.08 -11.97 -0.32
N ALA A 114 -18.40 -12.13 0.81
CA ALA A 114 -18.97 -12.83 1.97
C ALA A 114 -20.08 -12.01 2.66
N SER A 115 -21.02 -12.70 3.31
CA SER A 115 -22.16 -12.06 3.98
C SER A 115 -21.71 -11.07 5.07
N ALA A 116 -22.44 -9.97 5.24
CA ALA A 116 -22.17 -9.00 6.30
C ALA A 116 -22.31 -9.59 7.72
N ASN A 117 -23.13 -10.63 7.91
CA ASN A 117 -23.21 -11.33 9.19
C ASN A 117 -21.87 -11.98 9.56
N VAL A 118 -21.08 -12.44 8.59
CA VAL A 118 -19.73 -12.94 8.83
C VAL A 118 -18.72 -11.80 8.88
N ARG A 119 -18.62 -10.98 7.82
CA ARG A 119 -17.57 -9.96 7.70
C ARG A 119 -17.67 -8.82 8.72
N LYS A 120 -18.88 -8.45 9.14
CA LYS A 120 -19.12 -7.32 10.06
C LYS A 120 -19.58 -7.81 11.43
N VAL A 121 -20.67 -8.56 11.50
CA VAL A 121 -21.27 -8.94 12.81
C VAL A 121 -20.39 -9.92 13.58
N LEU A 122 -20.03 -11.07 12.98
CA LEU A 122 -19.15 -12.05 13.63
C LEU A 122 -17.77 -11.45 13.93
N ARG A 123 -17.20 -10.67 13.01
CA ARG A 123 -15.95 -9.93 13.23
C ARG A 123 -16.03 -9.05 14.48
N LYS A 124 -17.09 -8.25 14.64
CA LYS A 124 -17.32 -7.44 15.85
C LYS A 124 -17.34 -8.29 17.12
N LEU A 125 -18.04 -9.43 17.08
CA LEU A 125 -18.20 -10.32 18.23
C LEU A 125 -16.87 -10.97 18.64
N THR A 126 -16.07 -11.46 17.69
CA THR A 126 -14.75 -12.06 17.97
C THR A 126 -13.74 -11.00 18.42
N GLU A 127 -13.76 -9.81 17.84
CA GLU A 127 -12.97 -8.65 18.30
C GLU A 127 -13.32 -8.23 19.74
N ALA A 128 -14.62 -8.14 20.05
CA ALA A 128 -15.08 -7.83 21.39
C ALA A 128 -14.71 -8.92 22.39
N ALA A 129 -14.72 -10.20 21.99
CA ALA A 129 -14.26 -11.30 22.83
C ALA A 129 -12.76 -11.16 23.16
N ARG A 130 -11.93 -10.78 22.18
CA ARG A 130 -10.48 -10.58 22.36
C ARG A 130 -10.14 -9.38 23.23
N LEU A 131 -10.84 -8.25 23.05
CA LEU A 131 -10.55 -7.01 23.80
C LEU A 131 -11.06 -7.05 25.26
N ASN A 132 -11.97 -7.96 25.59
CA ASN A 132 -12.59 -8.06 26.91
C ASN A 132 -12.19 -9.36 27.63
N GLU A 133 -10.89 -9.56 27.89
CA GLU A 133 -10.34 -10.73 28.59
C GLU A 133 -11.02 -11.04 29.94
N ALA A 134 -11.62 -10.02 30.58
CA ALA A 134 -12.41 -10.16 31.79
C ALA A 134 -13.91 -9.91 31.55
N GLY A 135 -14.53 -10.63 30.59
CA GLY A 135 -15.99 -10.83 30.52
C GLY A 135 -16.84 -9.59 30.81
N SER A 136 -16.54 -8.47 30.13
CA SER A 136 -17.32 -7.25 30.25
C SER A 136 -18.73 -7.49 29.69
N LYS A 137 -19.66 -7.83 30.60
CA LYS A 137 -21.10 -7.96 30.37
C LYS A 137 -21.80 -6.63 30.01
N THR A 138 -21.06 -5.59 29.62
CA THR A 138 -21.55 -4.20 29.66
C THR A 138 -21.92 -3.59 28.31
N SER A 139 -21.78 -4.32 27.19
CA SER A 139 -22.32 -3.88 25.90
C SER A 139 -23.59 -4.65 25.55
N PRO A 140 -24.79 -4.03 25.57
CA PRO A 140 -26.02 -4.70 25.18
C PRO A 140 -25.95 -5.12 23.70
N LEU A 141 -26.00 -6.42 23.43
CA LEU A 141 -26.06 -6.99 22.09
C LEU A 141 -27.44 -6.75 21.46
N THR A 142 -27.44 -6.46 20.16
CA THR A 142 -28.64 -6.37 19.31
C THR A 142 -29.24 -7.76 19.06
N ASN A 143 -30.45 -7.84 18.52
CA ASN A 143 -31.09 -9.13 18.23
C ASN A 143 -30.33 -9.92 17.14
N GLY A 144 -29.86 -9.25 16.08
CA GLY A 144 -29.01 -9.87 15.07
C GLY A 144 -27.68 -10.38 15.65
N GLU A 145 -27.02 -9.59 16.49
CA GLU A 145 -25.79 -10.04 17.17
C GLU A 145 -26.03 -11.23 18.09
N LYS A 146 -27.14 -11.25 18.83
CA LYS A 146 -27.55 -12.40 19.64
C LYS A 146 -27.79 -13.62 18.77
N ASP A 147 -28.40 -13.47 17.60
CA ASP A 147 -28.63 -14.58 16.68
C ASP A 147 -27.33 -15.14 16.10
N VAL A 148 -26.43 -14.26 15.62
CA VAL A 148 -25.10 -14.65 15.13
C VAL A 148 -24.30 -15.35 16.22
N LEU A 149 -24.25 -14.77 17.43
CA LEU A 149 -23.54 -15.37 18.56
C LEU A 149 -24.14 -16.73 18.92
N ARG A 150 -25.48 -16.81 19.08
CA ARG A 150 -26.17 -18.05 19.42
C ARG A 150 -25.92 -19.15 18.39
N LYS A 151 -25.99 -18.85 17.09
CA LYS A 151 -25.71 -19.83 16.02
C LYS A 151 -24.26 -20.29 16.07
N THR A 152 -23.32 -19.37 16.23
CA THR A 152 -21.88 -19.66 16.32
C THR A 152 -21.57 -20.51 17.56
N GLU A 153 -22.06 -20.13 18.74
CA GLU A 153 -21.89 -20.86 19.99
C GLU A 153 -22.53 -22.25 19.95
N ALA A 154 -23.70 -22.39 19.33
CA ALA A 154 -24.38 -23.67 19.16
C ALA A 154 -23.56 -24.62 18.27
N LEU A 155 -23.01 -24.12 17.16
CA LEU A 155 -22.13 -24.89 16.29
C LEU A 155 -20.83 -25.27 17.00
N ILE A 156 -20.16 -24.32 17.66
CA ILE A 156 -18.96 -24.59 18.48
C ILE A 156 -19.25 -25.68 19.51
N SER A 157 -20.36 -25.57 20.24
CA SER A 157 -20.75 -26.54 21.26
C SER A 157 -21.04 -27.92 20.68
N SER A 158 -21.74 -27.97 19.54
CA SER A 158 -22.06 -29.21 18.84
C SER A 158 -20.80 -29.92 18.35
N HIS A 159 -19.89 -29.20 17.68
CA HIS A 159 -18.64 -29.75 17.18
C HIS A 159 -17.70 -30.16 18.34
N TYR A 160 -17.65 -29.38 19.42
CA TYR A 160 -16.82 -29.71 20.57
C TYR A 160 -17.31 -31.00 21.24
N GLN A 161 -18.62 -31.14 21.43
CA GLN A 161 -19.22 -32.37 21.95
C GLN A 161 -18.94 -33.57 21.05
N ALA A 162 -18.94 -33.38 19.73
CA ALA A 162 -18.66 -34.44 18.77
C ALA A 162 -17.18 -34.90 18.82
N VAL A 163 -16.23 -33.96 18.99
CA VAL A 163 -14.79 -34.26 18.99
C VAL A 163 -14.30 -34.68 20.39
N ALA A 164 -14.66 -33.95 21.45
CA ALA A 164 -14.18 -34.19 22.81
C ALA A 164 -15.02 -35.19 23.61
N GLY A 165 -16.22 -35.55 23.13
CA GLY A 165 -17.16 -36.44 23.82
C GLY A 165 -17.81 -35.86 25.08
N ILE A 166 -17.52 -34.60 25.43
CA ILE A 166 -18.06 -33.89 26.61
C ILE A 166 -18.56 -32.49 26.25
N PRO A 167 -19.49 -31.91 27.03
CA PRO A 167 -19.97 -30.56 26.78
C PRO A 167 -18.85 -29.53 26.94
N ILE A 168 -18.84 -28.50 26.09
CA ILE A 168 -17.83 -27.44 26.17
C ILE A 168 -18.05 -26.56 27.41
N PRO A 169 -16.99 -26.27 28.20
CA PRO A 169 -17.07 -25.27 29.26
C PRO A 169 -17.33 -23.86 28.70
N PRO A 170 -18.15 -23.01 29.35
CA PRO A 170 -18.40 -21.64 28.88
C PRO A 170 -17.14 -20.79 28.68
N ALA A 171 -16.12 -20.99 29.51
CA ALA A 171 -14.83 -20.31 29.37
C ALA A 171 -14.09 -20.71 28.08
N ASP A 172 -14.24 -21.96 27.61
CA ASP A 172 -13.60 -22.44 26.39
C ASP A 172 -14.31 -21.91 25.14
N ILE A 173 -15.65 -21.72 25.16
CA ILE A 173 -16.37 -21.00 24.08
C ILE A 173 -15.77 -19.61 23.89
N HIS A 174 -15.61 -18.86 24.98
CA HIS A 174 -15.06 -17.50 24.93
C HIS A 174 -13.61 -17.50 24.41
N ARG A 175 -12.79 -18.46 24.84
CA ARG A 175 -11.41 -18.61 24.34
C ARG A 175 -11.36 -18.90 22.83
N ILE A 176 -12.23 -19.77 22.32
CA ILE A 176 -12.30 -20.05 20.88
C ILE A 176 -12.69 -18.77 20.13
N LEU A 177 -13.74 -18.07 20.58
CA LEU A 177 -14.17 -16.81 19.97
C LEU A 177 -13.08 -15.73 19.99
N ALA A 178 -12.30 -15.63 21.08
CA ALA A 178 -11.20 -14.68 21.21
C ALA A 178 -9.98 -15.02 20.31
N ARG A 179 -9.81 -16.29 19.95
CA ARG A 179 -8.78 -16.76 19.00
C ARG A 179 -9.22 -16.61 17.54
N MET A 180 -10.51 -16.43 17.27
CA MET A 180 -11.03 -16.24 15.92
C MET A 180 -10.73 -14.82 15.40
N ARG A 181 -10.32 -14.72 14.12
CA ARG A 181 -10.17 -13.47 13.37
C ARG A 181 -10.88 -13.59 12.04
N ILE A 182 -11.62 -12.54 11.66
CA ILE A 182 -12.29 -12.47 10.37
C ILE A 182 -11.59 -11.40 9.54
N CYS A 183 -11.02 -11.80 8.40
CA CYS A 183 -10.26 -10.91 7.50
C CYS A 183 -10.96 -10.82 6.15
N SER A 184 -11.00 -9.62 5.56
CA SER A 184 -11.54 -9.38 4.22
C SER A 184 -10.45 -8.83 3.30
N LEU A 185 -10.12 -9.56 2.23
CA LEU A 185 -8.95 -9.34 1.38
C LEU A 185 -9.35 -9.08 -0.08
N ASP A 186 -8.83 -8.02 -0.70
CA ASP A 186 -8.99 -7.73 -2.15
C ASP A 186 -7.72 -8.09 -2.93
N ILE A 187 -7.55 -9.40 -3.18
CA ILE A 187 -6.35 -10.01 -3.79
C ILE A 187 -6.59 -10.60 -5.20
N ARG A 188 -7.75 -10.32 -5.77
CA ARG A 188 -8.08 -10.72 -7.14
C ARG A 188 -7.16 -10.04 -8.16
N GLU A 189 -7.24 -10.50 -9.39
CA GLU A 189 -6.53 -9.89 -10.51
C GLU A 189 -6.88 -8.40 -10.65
N GLY A 190 -5.86 -7.54 -10.71
CA GLY A 190 -5.97 -6.08 -10.74
C GLY A 190 -6.42 -5.45 -9.41
N GLY A 191 -6.55 -6.25 -8.34
CA GLY A 191 -6.93 -5.76 -7.02
C GLY A 191 -5.82 -4.98 -6.31
N ALA A 192 -6.17 -4.28 -5.24
CA ALA A 192 -5.23 -3.48 -4.46
C ALA A 192 -4.09 -4.31 -3.86
N LEU A 193 -4.39 -5.51 -3.32
CA LEU A 193 -3.37 -6.37 -2.72
C LEU A 193 -2.48 -7.07 -3.75
N GLU A 194 -2.99 -7.39 -4.93
CA GLU A 194 -2.15 -7.89 -6.01
C GLU A 194 -1.17 -6.81 -6.50
N SER A 195 -1.66 -5.58 -6.66
CA SER A 195 -0.81 -4.43 -7.04
C SER A 195 0.30 -4.19 -6.01
N ALA A 196 -0.04 -4.27 -4.71
CA ALA A 196 0.94 -4.18 -3.64
C ALA A 196 1.97 -5.32 -3.68
N ALA A 197 1.53 -6.56 -3.92
CA ALA A 197 2.44 -7.70 -4.05
C ALA A 197 3.39 -7.56 -5.24
N LEU A 198 2.90 -7.10 -6.39
CA LEU A 198 3.72 -6.88 -7.59
C LEU A 198 4.79 -5.81 -7.37
N LEU A 199 4.45 -4.72 -6.70
CA LEU A 199 5.40 -3.67 -6.35
C LEU A 199 6.46 -4.15 -5.35
N MET A 200 6.04 -4.90 -4.31
CA MET A 200 6.96 -5.51 -3.34
C MET A 200 7.89 -6.54 -3.99
N LEU A 201 7.39 -7.36 -4.91
CA LEU A 201 8.24 -8.28 -5.67
C LEU A 201 9.20 -7.50 -6.57
N GLY A 202 8.75 -6.45 -7.24
CA GLY A 202 9.59 -5.62 -8.11
C GLY A 202 10.76 -4.96 -7.40
N SER A 203 10.65 -4.62 -6.11
CA SER A 203 11.77 -4.05 -5.37
C SER A 203 12.94 -5.02 -5.17
N LYS A 204 12.72 -6.33 -5.26
CA LYS A 204 13.77 -7.35 -5.04
C LYS A 204 13.92 -8.35 -6.18
N ALA A 205 12.99 -8.46 -7.13
CA ALA A 205 13.03 -9.46 -8.18
C ALA A 205 14.05 -9.13 -9.28
N VAL A 206 14.72 -10.16 -9.81
CA VAL A 206 15.61 -10.06 -10.99
C VAL A 206 14.90 -10.47 -12.29
N VAL A 207 13.61 -10.80 -12.19
CA VAL A 207 12.72 -11.16 -13.31
C VAL A 207 11.45 -10.31 -13.23
N PRO A 208 10.69 -10.17 -14.33
CA PRO A 208 9.45 -9.40 -14.32
C PRO A 208 8.52 -9.82 -13.17
N PRO A 209 8.08 -8.91 -12.29
CA PRO A 209 7.34 -9.23 -11.07
C PRO A 209 6.05 -10.00 -11.31
N ARG A 210 5.37 -9.71 -12.44
CA ARG A 210 4.17 -10.45 -12.85
C ARG A 210 4.45 -11.93 -13.10
N LEU A 211 5.61 -12.27 -13.68
CA LEU A 211 5.99 -13.66 -13.91
C LEU A 211 6.33 -14.36 -12.60
N LEU A 212 7.03 -13.68 -11.69
CA LEU A 212 7.34 -14.23 -10.36
C LEU A 212 6.06 -14.44 -9.55
N TRP A 213 5.14 -13.48 -9.56
CA TRP A 213 3.82 -13.59 -8.93
C TRP A 213 3.02 -14.78 -9.48
N SER A 214 2.91 -14.92 -10.80
CA SER A 214 2.26 -16.08 -11.43
C SER A 214 2.96 -17.40 -11.09
N ALA A 215 4.29 -17.40 -10.99
CA ALA A 215 5.05 -18.58 -10.59
C ALA A 215 4.81 -18.96 -9.12
N LEU A 216 4.65 -17.98 -8.23
CA LEU A 216 4.28 -18.22 -6.83
C LEU A 216 2.87 -18.80 -6.71
N ILE A 217 1.88 -18.28 -7.44
CA ILE A 217 0.53 -18.87 -7.50
C ILE A 217 0.58 -20.31 -8.04
N ALA A 218 1.30 -20.55 -9.14
CA ALA A 218 1.43 -21.90 -9.68
C ALA A 218 2.15 -22.85 -8.72
N PHE A 219 3.13 -22.33 -7.97
CA PHE A 219 3.86 -23.11 -6.98
C PHE A 219 3.00 -23.46 -5.77
N SER A 220 2.17 -22.54 -5.29
CA SER A 220 1.24 -22.81 -4.20
C SER A 220 0.22 -23.90 -4.56
N VAL A 221 -0.26 -23.92 -5.82
CA VAL A 221 -1.10 -25.04 -6.34
C VAL A 221 -0.37 -26.38 -6.20
N SER A 222 0.92 -26.43 -6.55
CA SER A 222 1.71 -27.65 -6.43
C SER A 222 1.90 -28.07 -4.97
N LEU A 223 2.15 -27.13 -4.07
CA LEU A 223 2.33 -27.42 -2.64
C LEU A 223 1.04 -27.91 -1.99
N ALA A 224 -0.09 -27.30 -2.35
CA ALA A 224 -1.42 -27.72 -1.89
C ALA A 224 -1.78 -29.13 -2.34
N ARG A 225 -1.59 -29.45 -3.63
CA ARG A 225 -1.88 -30.78 -4.17
C ARG A 225 -1.15 -31.90 -3.42
N ASP A 226 0.10 -31.64 -3.04
CA ASP A 226 0.98 -32.63 -2.43
C ASP A 226 1.04 -32.50 -0.90
N ARG A 227 0.20 -31.62 -0.30
CA ARG A 227 0.10 -31.35 1.16
C ARG A 227 1.42 -31.03 1.83
N LEU A 228 2.20 -30.18 1.17
CA LEU A 228 3.57 -29.87 1.58
C LEU A 228 3.62 -28.63 2.46
N SER A 229 4.71 -28.53 3.22
CA SER A 229 5.11 -27.29 3.87
C SER A 229 6.34 -26.67 3.21
N LEU A 230 6.47 -25.36 3.42
CA LEU A 230 7.49 -24.53 2.84
C LEU A 230 8.07 -23.63 3.93
N SER A 231 9.33 -23.84 4.29
CA SER A 231 10.05 -22.89 5.14
C SER A 231 10.51 -21.68 4.33
N ALA A 232 10.78 -20.56 5.01
CA ALA A 232 11.41 -19.39 4.37
C ALA A 232 12.71 -19.79 3.63
N ALA A 233 13.53 -20.65 4.24
CA ALA A 233 14.75 -21.18 3.61
C ALA A 233 14.45 -22.01 2.34
N GLY A 234 13.45 -22.90 2.38
CA GLY A 234 13.06 -23.70 1.21
C GLY A 234 12.46 -22.88 0.08
N LEU A 235 11.72 -21.81 0.40
CA LEU A 235 11.23 -20.85 -0.60
C LEU A 235 12.40 -20.13 -1.27
N ARG A 236 13.38 -19.64 -0.49
CA ARG A 236 14.58 -18.99 -1.03
C ARG A 236 15.45 -19.96 -1.84
N GLU A 237 15.56 -21.23 -1.47
CA GLU A 237 16.27 -22.22 -2.28
C GLU A 237 15.64 -22.39 -3.67
N ARG A 238 14.30 -22.41 -3.74
CA ARG A 238 13.59 -22.72 -4.98
C ARG A 238 13.33 -21.51 -5.87
N MET A 239 13.02 -20.37 -5.26
CA MET A 239 12.61 -19.13 -5.92
C MET A 239 13.59 -17.97 -5.69
N GLY A 240 14.53 -18.08 -4.75
CA GLY A 240 15.46 -17.00 -4.41
C GLY A 240 16.42 -16.65 -5.54
N ARG A 241 16.67 -17.52 -6.52
CA ARG A 241 17.40 -17.14 -7.76
C ARG A 241 16.69 -16.06 -8.59
N TYR A 242 15.40 -15.85 -8.37
CA TYR A 242 14.60 -14.83 -9.03
C TYR A 242 14.54 -13.53 -8.22
N VAL A 243 15.26 -13.46 -7.10
CA VAL A 243 15.28 -12.34 -6.16
C VAL A 243 16.73 -12.03 -5.79
N SER A 244 17.07 -10.75 -5.66
CA SER A 244 18.40 -10.31 -5.22
C SER A 244 18.68 -10.88 -3.82
N GLN A 245 19.88 -11.44 -3.61
CA GLN A 245 20.20 -12.09 -2.33
C GLN A 245 20.12 -11.08 -1.17
N PRO A 246 19.48 -11.42 -0.05
CA PRO A 246 19.53 -10.60 1.15
C PRO A 246 20.92 -10.70 1.78
N SER A 247 21.54 -9.56 2.04
CA SER A 247 22.63 -9.43 3.01
C SER A 247 22.07 -9.74 4.40
N ASN A 248 22.71 -10.63 5.15
CA ASN A 248 22.21 -11.14 6.44
C ASN A 248 22.03 -10.01 7.49
N VAL A 249 20.82 -9.48 7.68
CA VAL A 249 20.42 -8.72 8.88
C VAL A 249 18.93 -8.97 9.17
N ASP A 250 18.62 -9.44 10.38
CA ASP A 250 17.24 -9.61 10.88
C ASP A 250 16.65 -8.25 11.28
N GLY A 251 15.49 -7.90 10.73
CA GLY A 251 14.73 -6.70 11.13
C GLY A 251 13.67 -6.27 10.11
N THR A 252 12.73 -5.44 10.57
CA THR A 252 11.60 -4.90 9.79
C THR A 252 12.05 -4.22 8.49
N TYR A 253 11.22 -4.31 7.45
CA TYR A 253 11.45 -3.75 6.10
C TYR A 253 11.93 -2.28 6.14
N ASP A 254 11.49 -1.51 7.13
CA ASP A 254 11.84 -0.09 7.32
C ASP A 254 13.30 0.15 7.76
N GLY A 255 13.88 -0.74 8.57
CA GLY A 255 15.23 -0.59 9.11
C GLY A 255 16.29 -1.36 8.32
N VAL A 256 15.92 -2.54 7.83
CA VAL A 256 16.85 -3.48 7.17
C VAL A 256 17.06 -3.13 5.71
N ALA A 257 16.05 -2.59 5.02
CA ALA A 257 16.27 -2.06 3.67
C ALA A 257 17.22 -0.84 3.72
N SER A 258 17.08 0.06 4.70
CA SER A 258 17.99 1.21 4.84
C SER A 258 19.42 0.78 5.21
N GLU A 259 19.59 -0.14 6.16
CA GLU A 259 20.92 -0.64 6.57
C GLU A 259 21.61 -1.49 5.49
N LEU A 260 20.91 -2.36 4.77
CA LEU A 260 21.50 -3.12 3.64
C LEU A 260 21.83 -2.21 2.46
N PHE A 261 20.86 -1.37 2.07
CA PHE A 261 21.00 -0.51 0.91
C PHE A 261 22.19 0.44 1.08
N THR A 262 22.42 0.97 2.30
CA THR A 262 23.55 1.87 2.56
C THR A 262 24.88 1.15 2.79
N LYS A 263 24.89 -0.02 3.44
CA LYS A 263 26.14 -0.73 3.74
C LYS A 263 26.74 -1.42 2.52
N ASP A 264 25.91 -1.99 1.63
CA ASP A 264 26.40 -2.62 0.40
C ASP A 264 26.80 -1.59 -0.66
N LEU A 265 26.05 -0.47 -0.82
CA LEU A 265 26.44 0.63 -1.74
C LEU A 265 27.77 1.27 -1.34
N LEU A 266 28.06 1.39 -0.04
CA LEU A 266 29.25 2.09 0.44
C LEU A 266 30.48 1.18 0.63
N SER A 267 30.28 -0.13 0.59
CA SER A 267 31.37 -1.10 0.65
C SER A 267 32.21 -1.09 -0.63
N GLY A 268 33.54 -1.03 -0.50
CA GLY A 268 34.44 -1.05 -1.65
C GLY A 268 34.55 0.27 -2.44
N LEU A 269 33.98 1.36 -1.93
CA LEU A 269 34.11 2.69 -2.55
C LEU A 269 35.49 3.32 -2.32
N SER A 270 35.90 4.17 -3.26
CA SER A 270 37.13 4.94 -3.19
C SER A 270 36.90 6.23 -2.41
N TYR A 271 37.70 6.46 -1.36
CA TYR A 271 37.62 7.66 -0.51
C TYR A 271 38.92 8.46 -0.46
N GLY A 272 40.03 7.97 -1.03
CA GLY A 272 41.32 8.65 -0.99
C GLY A 272 41.66 9.44 -2.25
N ARG A 273 40.99 9.13 -3.37
CA ARG A 273 41.18 9.78 -4.67
C ARG A 273 40.00 10.69 -5.00
N GLU A 274 40.30 11.83 -5.60
CA GLU A 274 39.33 12.78 -6.15
C GLU A 274 39.56 12.89 -7.64
N VAL A 275 38.63 12.43 -8.48
CA VAL A 275 38.70 12.62 -9.93
C VAL A 275 37.84 13.82 -10.28
N VAL A 276 38.41 14.82 -10.97
CA VAL A 276 37.74 16.06 -11.30
C VAL A 276 37.71 16.28 -12.81
N LEU A 277 36.60 16.80 -13.32
CA LEU A 277 36.50 17.39 -14.65
C LEU A 277 36.32 18.89 -14.45
N VAL A 278 37.26 19.68 -14.95
CA VAL A 278 37.25 21.14 -14.84
C VAL A 278 37.15 21.79 -16.21
N ARG A 279 36.49 22.96 -16.24
CA ARG A 279 36.26 23.75 -17.45
C ARG A 279 37.33 24.83 -17.60
N ASP A 280 37.82 25.00 -18.83
CA ASP A 280 38.72 26.08 -19.28
C ASP A 280 39.86 26.42 -18.31
N PRO A 281 40.62 25.44 -17.76
CA PRO A 281 41.66 25.75 -16.78
C PRO A 281 42.90 26.42 -17.40
N PHE A 282 43.10 26.25 -18.72
CA PHE A 282 44.24 26.77 -19.49
C PHE A 282 43.78 27.18 -20.90
N GLU A 283 44.50 28.06 -21.60
CA GLU A 283 44.11 28.52 -22.95
C GLU A 283 44.11 27.39 -24.01
N GLU A 284 44.94 26.37 -23.78
CA GLU A 284 45.17 25.28 -24.71
C GLU A 284 44.11 24.16 -24.66
N CYS A 285 43.26 24.13 -23.63
CA CYS A 285 42.21 23.11 -23.47
C CYS A 285 40.89 23.70 -23.01
N ASP A 286 39.79 23.11 -23.48
CA ASP A 286 38.44 23.50 -23.08
C ASP A 286 38.03 22.76 -21.78
N PHE A 287 38.60 21.58 -21.57
CA PHE A 287 38.38 20.78 -20.38
C PHE A 287 39.65 20.02 -19.96
N LEU A 288 39.78 19.80 -18.65
CA LEU A 288 40.83 18.97 -18.06
C LEU A 288 40.23 17.91 -17.15
N ILE A 289 40.68 16.67 -17.35
CA ILE A 289 40.46 15.55 -16.44
C ILE A 289 41.76 15.32 -15.68
N THR A 290 41.68 15.39 -14.35
CA THR A 290 42.81 15.06 -13.47
C THR A 290 42.30 14.45 -12.18
N ASP A 291 43.22 13.97 -11.35
CA ASP A 291 42.91 13.46 -10.03
C ASP A 291 43.90 13.90 -8.97
N VAL A 292 43.40 14.10 -7.76
CA VAL A 292 44.19 14.52 -6.60
C VAL A 292 43.97 13.57 -5.42
N ARG A 293 45.00 13.48 -4.56
CA ARG A 293 44.87 12.83 -3.26
C ARG A 293 44.02 13.73 -2.35
N ARG A 294 42.99 13.18 -1.70
CA ARG A 294 42.04 13.97 -0.91
C ARG A 294 42.63 14.51 0.39
N PHE A 295 43.48 13.73 1.03
CA PHE A 295 44.07 14.06 2.33
C PHE A 295 45.59 14.20 2.22
N ASP A 296 46.17 15.06 3.06
CA ASP A 296 47.61 15.04 3.31
C ASP A 296 47.97 14.02 4.41
N ASP A 297 49.26 13.90 4.71
CA ASP A 297 49.78 12.95 5.70
C ASP A 297 49.28 13.24 7.14
N THR A 298 48.69 14.42 7.38
CA THR A 298 48.10 14.81 8.66
C THR A 298 46.59 14.57 8.71
N GLY A 299 45.99 14.13 7.62
CA GLY A 299 44.56 13.92 7.48
C GLY A 299 43.77 15.19 7.14
N VAL A 300 44.44 16.29 6.79
CA VAL A 300 43.79 17.53 6.36
C VAL A 300 43.44 17.43 4.87
N ARG A 301 42.26 17.94 4.49
CA ARG A 301 41.82 17.96 3.09
C ARG A 301 42.74 18.85 2.25
N ARG A 302 43.11 18.36 1.07
CA ARG A 302 44.03 19.07 0.14
C ARG A 302 43.34 20.03 -0.82
N VAL A 303 42.01 19.94 -0.89
CA VAL A 303 41.18 20.81 -1.73
C VAL A 303 40.06 21.40 -0.89
N LYS A 304 39.65 22.60 -1.26
CA LYS A 304 38.43 23.26 -0.76
C LYS A 304 37.42 23.37 -1.88
N LEU A 305 36.15 23.31 -1.52
CA LEU A 305 35.04 23.22 -2.46
C LEU A 305 34.04 24.28 -2.08
N SER A 306 33.69 25.14 -3.02
CA SER A 306 32.70 26.19 -2.81
C SER A 306 32.17 26.70 -4.14
N GLU A 307 30.86 26.91 -4.21
CA GLU A 307 30.19 27.63 -5.31
C GLU A 307 30.51 27.01 -6.69
N GLY A 308 30.54 25.69 -6.81
CA GLY A 308 30.87 25.01 -8.08
C GLY A 308 32.35 25.05 -8.47
N HIS A 309 33.25 25.37 -7.54
CA HIS A 309 34.69 25.44 -7.78
C HIS A 309 35.49 24.53 -6.86
N VAL A 310 36.68 24.16 -7.33
CA VAL A 310 37.73 23.53 -6.52
C VAL A 310 38.89 24.50 -6.34
N GLU A 311 39.31 24.72 -5.10
CA GLU A 311 40.51 25.47 -4.75
C GLU A 311 41.60 24.52 -4.28
N LEU A 312 42.74 24.54 -4.97
CA LEU A 312 43.92 23.75 -4.64
C LEU A 312 44.72 24.41 -3.52
N ALA A 313 45.56 23.63 -2.82
CA ALA A 313 46.43 24.13 -1.74
C ALA A 313 47.36 25.31 -2.13
N GLN A 314 47.58 25.54 -3.43
CA GLN A 314 48.40 26.64 -3.96
C GLN A 314 47.59 27.92 -4.24
N GLY A 315 46.28 27.92 -3.97
CA GLY A 315 45.37 29.04 -4.18
C GLY A 315 44.78 29.14 -5.59
N GLU A 316 45.09 28.20 -6.47
CA GLU A 316 44.46 28.10 -7.79
C GLU A 316 43.01 27.62 -7.64
N ARG A 317 42.08 28.32 -8.29
CA ARG A 317 40.64 28.03 -8.28
C ARG A 317 40.17 27.66 -9.69
N TRP A 318 39.54 26.50 -9.82
CA TRP A 318 39.03 25.99 -11.10
C TRP A 318 37.53 25.77 -11.04
N GLU A 319 36.84 26.04 -12.15
CA GLU A 319 35.41 25.77 -12.32
C GLU A 319 35.20 24.26 -12.52
N LEU A 320 34.39 23.65 -11.65
CA LEU A 320 34.06 22.23 -11.73
C LEU A 320 32.92 22.03 -12.73
N VAL A 321 33.08 21.04 -13.60
CA VAL A 321 31.95 20.39 -14.27
C VAL A 321 31.38 19.30 -13.37
N GLY A 322 32.25 18.57 -12.67
CA GLY A 322 31.84 17.56 -11.71
C GLY A 322 33.01 16.83 -11.06
N ARG A 323 32.67 15.99 -10.08
CA ARG A 323 33.62 15.19 -9.29
C ARG A 323 33.17 13.75 -9.16
N TRP A 324 34.13 12.83 -9.14
CA TRP A 324 33.88 11.38 -9.03
C TRP A 324 34.92 10.71 -8.13
N ALA A 325 34.50 9.62 -7.51
CA ALA A 325 35.38 8.77 -6.74
C ALA A 325 36.37 7.97 -7.60
N THR A 326 36.04 7.72 -8.87
CA THR A 326 36.84 6.88 -9.77
C THR A 326 36.78 7.38 -11.21
N TYR A 327 37.83 7.07 -12.00
CA TYR A 327 37.84 7.33 -13.44
C TYR A 327 36.72 6.59 -14.17
N ALA A 328 36.41 5.35 -13.78
CA ALA A 328 35.29 4.60 -14.34
C ALA A 328 33.94 5.30 -14.13
N GLY A 329 33.77 6.01 -13.01
CA GLY A 329 32.59 6.85 -12.77
C GLY A 329 32.48 8.02 -13.74
N LEU A 330 33.59 8.71 -13.98
CA LEU A 330 33.69 9.79 -14.96
C LEU A 330 33.48 9.28 -16.40
N GLU A 331 34.07 8.14 -16.77
CA GLU A 331 33.88 7.53 -18.09
C GLU A 331 32.39 7.28 -18.39
N ARG A 332 31.64 6.70 -17.43
CA ARG A 332 30.18 6.53 -17.57
C ARG A 332 29.42 7.85 -17.73
N TYR A 333 29.93 8.94 -17.18
CA TYR A 333 29.34 10.26 -17.37
C TYR A 333 29.63 10.79 -18.78
N LEU A 334 30.89 10.71 -19.23
CA LEU A 334 31.29 11.13 -20.58
C LEU A 334 30.56 10.36 -21.67
N ASP A 335 30.37 9.04 -21.51
CA ASP A 335 29.62 8.21 -22.46
C ASP A 335 28.16 8.69 -22.61
N ARG A 336 27.54 9.13 -21.51
CA ARG A 336 26.17 9.68 -21.52
C ARG A 336 26.08 11.08 -22.14
N HIS A 337 27.19 11.83 -22.16
CA HIS A 337 27.26 13.23 -22.62
C HIS A 337 28.21 13.37 -23.82
N LEU A 338 28.37 12.31 -24.62
CA LEU A 338 29.37 12.25 -25.69
C LEU A 338 29.24 13.41 -26.69
N ASP A 339 28.01 13.85 -26.96
CA ASP A 339 27.74 14.93 -27.89
C ASP A 339 28.25 16.30 -27.41
N GLU A 340 28.31 16.53 -26.09
CA GLU A 340 28.82 17.78 -25.50
C GLU A 340 30.35 17.89 -25.62
N TYR A 341 31.05 16.76 -25.57
CA TYR A 341 32.52 16.73 -25.54
C TYR A 341 33.15 16.39 -26.90
N ARG A 342 32.35 16.04 -27.92
CA ARG A 342 32.84 15.52 -29.21
C ARG A 342 33.85 16.43 -29.91
N GLU A 343 33.60 17.73 -29.89
CA GLU A 343 34.44 18.74 -30.56
C GLU A 343 35.35 19.50 -29.58
N ALA A 344 35.31 19.16 -28.29
CA ALA A 344 36.03 19.86 -27.25
C ALA A 344 37.49 19.38 -27.13
N ARG A 345 38.41 20.30 -26.83
CA ARG A 345 39.81 20.00 -26.51
C ARG A 345 39.91 19.47 -25.09
N LEU A 346 39.67 18.18 -24.92
CA LEU A 346 39.76 17.47 -23.65
C LEU A 346 41.20 17.00 -23.38
N VAL A 347 41.80 17.48 -22.29
CA VAL A 347 43.11 17.02 -21.81
C VAL A 347 42.92 16.06 -20.64
N VAL A 348 43.62 14.92 -20.67
CA VAL A 348 43.61 13.93 -19.58
C VAL A 348 45.01 13.88 -18.96
N ALA A 349 45.13 14.33 -17.72
CA ALA A 349 46.39 14.43 -16.98
C ALA A 349 46.28 13.72 -15.63
N PRO A 350 46.33 12.37 -15.61
CA PRO A 350 46.22 11.61 -14.39
C PRO A 350 47.46 11.77 -13.51
N SER A 351 47.26 11.86 -12.20
CA SER A 351 48.33 11.91 -11.23
C SER A 351 49.01 10.54 -11.08
N ASN A 352 50.34 10.53 -11.05
CA ASN A 352 51.12 9.35 -10.75
C ASN A 352 51.42 9.28 -9.24
N PHE A 353 50.56 8.60 -8.50
CA PHE A 353 50.76 8.39 -7.05
C PHE A 353 51.74 7.24 -6.79
N ALA A 354 52.66 7.43 -5.84
CA ALA A 354 53.61 6.40 -5.44
C ALA A 354 52.92 5.18 -4.79
N ASP A 355 51.87 5.43 -4.00
CA ASP A 355 51.04 4.44 -3.31
C ASP A 355 49.56 4.73 -3.57
N ASP A 356 48.67 3.74 -3.42
CA ASP A 356 47.22 3.93 -3.61
C ASP A 356 46.64 4.90 -2.56
N PRO A 357 46.08 6.07 -2.97
CA PRO A 357 45.45 7.01 -2.06
C PRO A 357 44.36 6.41 -1.17
N ASN A 358 43.69 5.34 -1.62
CA ASN A 358 42.63 4.71 -0.85
C ASN A 358 43.14 3.90 0.36
N GLY A 359 44.43 3.59 0.40
CA GLY A 359 45.06 2.92 1.54
C GLY A 359 45.35 3.84 2.73
N ASP A 360 45.19 5.16 2.56
CA ASP A 360 45.50 6.13 3.61
C ASP A 360 44.57 5.98 4.82
N LEU A 361 45.12 6.07 6.03
CA LEU A 361 44.32 5.99 7.26
C LEU A 361 43.24 7.08 7.33
N ALA A 362 43.54 8.29 6.84
CA ALA A 362 42.57 9.37 6.77
C ALA A 362 41.43 9.06 5.79
N ALA A 363 41.73 8.46 4.64
CA ALA A 363 40.73 8.03 3.66
C ALA A 363 39.84 6.91 4.23
N LEU A 364 40.42 5.94 4.93
CA LEU A 364 39.67 4.87 5.59
C LEU A 364 38.76 5.40 6.69
N ALA A 365 39.27 6.30 7.54
CA ALA A 365 38.49 6.93 8.60
C ALA A 365 37.32 7.76 8.02
N HIS A 366 37.57 8.50 6.94
CA HIS A 366 36.54 9.26 6.23
C HIS A 366 35.48 8.35 5.60
N GLY A 367 35.89 7.20 5.04
CA GLY A 367 34.95 6.18 4.55
C GLY A 367 34.04 5.63 5.65
N VAL A 368 34.58 5.39 6.85
CA VAL A 368 33.77 4.98 8.03
C VAL A 368 32.78 6.07 8.43
N GLN A 369 33.18 7.35 8.37
CA GLN A 369 32.27 8.47 8.62
C GLN A 369 31.14 8.53 7.59
N CYS A 370 31.45 8.38 6.30
CA CYS A 370 30.45 8.35 5.22
C CYS A 370 29.45 7.20 5.41
N ALA A 371 29.94 6.01 5.77
CA ALA A 371 29.09 4.87 6.10
C ALA A 371 28.17 5.16 7.29
N SER A 372 28.69 5.81 8.33
CA SER A 372 27.87 6.21 9.49
C SER A 372 26.81 7.24 9.14
N LEU A 373 27.09 8.19 8.24
CA LEU A 373 26.12 9.19 7.78
C LEU A 373 25.00 8.50 7.00
N ALA A 374 25.35 7.65 6.05
CA ALA A 374 24.34 6.96 5.24
C ALA A 374 23.47 6.01 6.08
N SER A 375 24.05 5.24 7.00
CA SER A 375 23.27 4.37 7.90
C SER A 375 22.35 5.13 8.86
N SER A 376 22.51 6.45 9.01
CA SER A 376 21.61 7.29 9.81
C SER A 376 20.39 7.80 9.02
N ILE A 377 20.30 7.51 7.73
CA ILE A 377 19.22 7.97 6.85
C ILE A 377 17.99 7.09 7.06
N GLU A 378 16.87 7.74 7.40
CA GLU A 378 15.59 7.07 7.60
C GLU A 378 14.99 6.57 6.27
N ASP A 379 15.08 7.37 5.21
CA ASP A 379 14.65 6.97 3.86
C ASP A 379 15.77 7.22 2.83
N PRO A 380 16.46 6.17 2.36
CA PRO A 380 17.57 6.30 1.42
C PRO A 380 17.13 6.70 0.01
N PHE A 381 15.84 6.65 -0.30
CA PHE A 381 15.28 7.01 -1.61
C PHE A 381 14.80 8.46 -1.65
N LEU A 382 15.10 9.29 -0.65
CA LEU A 382 14.89 10.73 -0.75
C LEU A 382 16.15 11.42 -1.26
N CYS A 383 15.99 12.30 -2.23
CA CYS A 383 17.07 13.12 -2.75
C CYS A 383 17.66 13.99 -1.64
N ARG A 384 18.99 13.97 -1.50
CA ARG A 384 19.69 14.77 -0.49
C ARG A 384 19.61 16.28 -0.73
N HIS A 385 19.26 16.72 -1.94
CA HIS A 385 19.15 18.14 -2.30
C HIS A 385 17.72 18.66 -2.25
N CYS A 386 16.80 18.08 -3.03
CA CYS A 386 15.42 18.58 -3.09
C CYS A 386 14.48 17.95 -2.05
N GLY A 387 14.83 16.78 -1.51
CA GLY A 387 14.00 16.03 -0.57
C GLY A 387 12.90 15.17 -1.23
N ASP A 388 12.73 15.23 -2.55
CA ASP A 388 11.75 14.42 -3.27
C ASP A 388 12.21 12.97 -3.45
N SER A 389 11.27 12.06 -3.70
CA SER A 389 11.54 10.64 -3.92
C SER A 389 12.36 10.39 -5.19
N ILE A 390 13.25 9.40 -5.11
CA ILE A 390 14.08 8.92 -6.21
C ILE A 390 13.54 7.58 -6.67
N SER A 391 13.24 7.52 -7.96
CA SER A 391 12.86 6.29 -8.66
C SER A 391 13.43 6.24 -10.08
N GLU A 392 14.62 6.83 -10.22
CA GLU A 392 15.41 6.81 -11.45
C GLU A 392 16.44 5.68 -11.34
N ASP A 393 16.48 4.79 -12.33
CA ASP A 393 17.59 3.85 -12.44
C ASP A 393 18.89 4.62 -12.75
N GLY A 394 19.99 4.25 -12.09
CA GLY A 394 21.26 4.94 -12.25
C GLY A 394 21.39 6.27 -11.50
N ALA A 395 20.40 6.65 -10.68
CA ALA A 395 20.48 7.85 -9.83
C ALA A 395 21.83 7.89 -9.06
N PRO A 396 22.58 8.99 -9.13
CA PRO A 396 23.90 9.08 -8.53
C PRO A 396 23.82 9.05 -7.00
N MET A 397 24.66 8.22 -6.40
CA MET A 397 25.00 8.34 -4.99
C MET A 397 26.16 9.31 -4.86
N VAL A 398 25.99 10.33 -4.04
CA VAL A 398 26.95 11.42 -3.87
C VAL A 398 27.39 11.57 -2.42
N GLU A 399 28.59 12.09 -2.27
CA GLU A 399 29.10 12.68 -1.05
C GLU A 399 29.02 14.20 -1.19
N VAL A 400 28.33 14.86 -0.25
CA VAL A 400 28.24 16.32 -0.12
C VAL A 400 29.32 16.77 0.85
N ASP A 401 30.34 17.45 0.34
CA ASP A 401 31.53 17.83 1.11
C ASP A 401 31.98 19.28 0.89
N GLU A 402 31.03 20.18 0.60
CA GLU A 402 31.23 21.62 0.33
C GLU A 402 31.44 22.48 1.60
N GLU A 403 32.23 23.55 1.50
CA GLU A 403 32.45 24.48 2.62
C GLU A 403 31.14 25.18 3.03
N GLY A 404 30.86 25.19 4.34
CA GLY A 404 29.64 25.80 4.88
C GLY A 404 28.37 24.95 4.75
N VAL A 405 28.45 23.80 4.08
CA VAL A 405 27.36 22.83 3.97
C VAL A 405 27.63 21.66 4.92
N PRO A 406 26.63 21.19 5.69
CA PRO A 406 26.78 19.97 6.48
C PRO A 406 27.17 18.78 5.61
N ALA A 407 28.14 17.98 6.05
CA ALA A 407 28.53 16.77 5.33
C ALA A 407 27.37 15.77 5.27
N ASP A 408 27.12 15.23 4.09
CA ASP A 408 26.03 14.29 3.85
C ASP A 408 26.42 13.26 2.77
N VAL A 409 25.73 12.13 2.75
CA VAL A 409 25.95 11.05 1.77
C VAL A 409 24.61 10.44 1.40
N GLY A 410 24.31 10.28 0.12
CA GLY A 410 23.07 9.60 -0.28
C GLY A 410 22.77 9.75 -1.77
N LEU A 411 21.57 9.35 -2.16
CA LEU A 411 21.11 9.48 -3.54
C LEU A 411 20.66 10.90 -3.86
N VAL A 412 20.90 11.36 -5.07
CA VAL A 412 20.33 12.59 -5.62
C VAL A 412 19.76 12.32 -7.01
N HIS A 413 18.75 13.06 -7.45
CA HIS A 413 18.34 13.05 -8.85
C HIS A 413 19.50 13.53 -9.71
N GLU A 414 19.64 13.01 -10.93
CA GLU A 414 20.70 13.49 -11.84
C GLU A 414 20.52 15.00 -12.12
N SER A 415 19.28 15.50 -12.18
CA SER A 415 18.97 16.93 -12.35
C SER A 415 19.26 17.80 -11.12
N CYS A 416 19.28 17.22 -9.91
CA CYS A 416 19.58 17.93 -8.67
C CYS A 416 21.08 17.94 -8.33
N ARG A 417 21.88 17.18 -9.09
CA ARG A 417 23.32 17.08 -8.87
C ARG A 417 23.99 18.44 -9.06
N THR A 418 24.87 18.77 -8.13
CA THR A 418 25.73 19.95 -8.21
C THR A 418 27.14 19.56 -8.68
N PRO A 419 27.92 20.49 -9.27
CA PRO A 419 29.31 20.20 -9.65
C PRO A 419 30.22 19.85 -8.46
N THR A 420 29.89 20.34 -7.27
CA THR A 420 30.60 20.04 -6.03
C THR A 420 30.25 18.66 -5.47
N ASP A 421 29.12 18.05 -5.86
CA ASP A 421 28.82 16.68 -5.45
C ASP A 421 29.85 15.69 -5.97
N ARG A 422 30.43 14.92 -5.04
CA ARG A 422 31.35 13.85 -5.39
C ARG A 422 30.57 12.57 -5.63
N VAL A 423 30.48 12.14 -6.89
CA VAL A 423 29.77 10.92 -7.26
C VAL A 423 30.56 9.69 -6.81
N LEU A 424 29.96 8.94 -5.89
CA LEU A 424 30.49 7.70 -5.34
C LEU A 424 30.15 6.50 -6.24
N GLY A 425 28.95 6.51 -6.81
CA GLY A 425 28.38 5.42 -7.60
C GLY A 425 26.98 5.79 -8.08
N GLY A 426 26.20 4.79 -8.49
CA GLY A 426 24.79 4.96 -8.82
C GLY A 426 24.00 3.71 -8.45
N ILE A 427 22.70 3.87 -8.25
CA ILE A 427 21.81 2.74 -7.98
C ILE A 427 21.59 1.90 -9.23
N ASP A 428 21.57 0.58 -9.08
CA ASP A 428 21.10 -0.37 -10.09
C ASP A 428 19.78 -0.97 -9.61
N ALA A 429 18.66 -0.48 -10.14
CA ALA A 429 17.31 -0.83 -9.68
C ALA A 429 16.43 -1.31 -10.83
N ALA A 430 16.23 -2.64 -10.89
CA ALA A 430 15.34 -3.26 -11.88
C ALA A 430 13.90 -2.70 -11.82
N LEU A 431 13.38 -2.44 -10.61
CA LEU A 431 12.06 -1.82 -10.41
C LEU A 431 11.92 -0.50 -11.19
N PHE A 432 12.93 0.36 -11.09
CA PHE A 432 12.93 1.68 -11.71
C PHE A 432 13.09 1.57 -13.22
N ARG A 433 13.93 0.64 -13.71
CA ARG A 433 14.03 0.34 -15.16
C ARG A 433 12.72 -0.16 -15.75
N GLU A 434 12.08 -1.12 -15.10
CA GLU A 434 10.84 -1.71 -15.61
C GLU A 434 9.67 -0.73 -15.56
N ASN A 435 9.75 0.30 -14.72
CA ASN A 435 8.70 1.30 -14.54
C ASN A 435 9.23 2.72 -14.81
N GLY A 436 10.04 2.92 -15.84
CA GLY A 436 10.73 4.19 -16.13
C GLY A 436 9.84 5.42 -16.37
N LEU A 437 8.52 5.23 -16.56
CA LEU A 437 7.55 6.33 -16.62
C LEU A 437 7.19 6.90 -15.24
N LEU A 438 7.40 6.14 -14.16
CA LEU A 438 7.11 6.55 -12.78
C LEU A 438 8.31 7.28 -12.17
N ARG A 439 8.78 8.33 -12.84
CA ARG A 439 9.90 9.18 -12.38
C ARG A 439 9.52 9.92 -11.10
N ASN A 440 10.41 9.89 -10.11
CA ASN A 440 10.29 10.52 -8.80
C ASN A 440 9.05 10.09 -7.99
N PHE A 441 8.50 8.94 -8.35
CA PHE A 441 7.37 8.35 -7.67
C PHE A 441 7.76 7.75 -6.30
N ASP A 442 6.96 8.07 -5.29
CA ASP A 442 7.09 7.53 -3.93
C ASP A 442 6.50 6.10 -3.84
N TYR A 443 7.29 5.10 -4.24
CA TYR A 443 6.91 3.70 -4.16
C TYR A 443 6.63 3.24 -2.73
N LYS A 444 7.43 3.68 -1.76
CA LYS A 444 7.32 3.28 -0.35
C LYS A 444 6.02 3.80 0.25
N GLY A 445 5.78 5.10 0.13
CA GLY A 445 4.55 5.73 0.59
C GLY A 445 3.32 5.18 -0.14
N TRP A 446 3.42 4.93 -1.45
CA TRP A 446 2.33 4.31 -2.21
C TRP A 446 1.97 2.91 -1.70
N LEU A 447 2.96 2.04 -1.51
CA LEU A 447 2.79 0.68 -1.00
C LEU A 447 2.14 0.66 0.40
N ALA A 448 2.60 1.53 1.30
CA ALA A 448 2.00 1.68 2.62
C ALA A 448 0.58 2.28 2.56
N ALA A 449 0.31 3.15 1.57
CA ALA A 449 -0.96 3.84 1.43
C ALA A 449 -2.05 2.94 0.82
N VAL A 450 -1.71 2.14 -0.18
CA VAL A 450 -2.66 1.29 -0.91
C VAL A 450 -3.20 0.16 -0.03
N GLN A 451 -2.41 -0.30 0.96
CA GLN A 451 -2.86 -1.25 1.98
C GLN A 451 -3.96 -0.63 2.87
N GLY A 452 -5.22 -1.00 2.58
CA GLY A 452 -6.41 -0.44 3.24
C GLY A 452 -6.89 0.90 2.68
N GLY A 453 -6.39 1.30 1.52
CA GLY A 453 -6.83 2.49 0.78
C GLY A 453 -7.69 2.18 -0.46
N GLN A 454 -8.01 3.21 -1.23
CA GLN A 454 -8.76 3.15 -2.50
C GLN A 454 -10.13 2.48 -2.40
N TRP A 455 -10.75 2.53 -1.23
CA TRP A 455 -11.95 1.74 -0.97
C TRP A 455 -13.10 2.01 -1.94
N LEU A 456 -13.31 3.29 -2.31
CA LEU A 456 -14.32 3.69 -3.29
C LEU A 456 -14.18 2.92 -4.62
N PHE A 457 -12.94 2.70 -5.07
CA PHE A 457 -12.65 2.11 -6.38
C PHE A 457 -12.87 0.60 -6.40
N GLY A 458 -12.81 -0.08 -5.25
CA GLY A 458 -13.00 -1.53 -5.15
C GLY A 458 -14.34 -2.01 -5.71
N GLY A 459 -15.43 -1.29 -5.40
CA GLY A 459 -16.77 -1.53 -5.95
C GLY A 459 -17.00 -0.84 -7.30
N LEU A 460 -16.55 0.40 -7.43
CA LEU A 460 -16.81 1.24 -8.61
C LEU A 460 -16.21 0.63 -9.88
N LEU A 461 -14.98 0.11 -9.83
CA LEU A 461 -14.32 -0.52 -10.98
C LEU A 461 -14.99 -1.82 -11.44
N LYS A 462 -15.73 -2.50 -10.56
CA LYS A 462 -16.54 -3.68 -10.91
C LYS A 462 -17.87 -3.32 -11.55
N SER A 463 -18.35 -2.10 -11.34
CA SER A 463 -19.64 -1.68 -11.85
C SER A 463 -19.64 -1.60 -13.38
N SER A 464 -20.83 -1.71 -13.96
CA SER A 464 -21.05 -1.42 -15.39
C SER A 464 -20.88 0.07 -15.72
N LEU A 465 -20.83 0.94 -14.70
CA LEU A 465 -20.66 2.38 -14.85
C LEU A 465 -19.21 2.68 -15.21
N LYS A 466 -18.96 2.90 -16.51
CA LYS A 466 -17.64 3.32 -17.01
C LYS A 466 -17.42 4.83 -16.92
N LEU A 467 -18.49 5.59 -16.75
CA LEU A 467 -18.50 7.04 -16.72
C LEU A 467 -19.48 7.48 -15.62
N ALA A 468 -18.98 8.02 -14.52
CA ALA A 468 -19.82 8.42 -13.38
C ALA A 468 -19.18 9.53 -12.53
N PRO A 469 -20.00 10.38 -11.87
CA PRO A 469 -19.49 11.32 -10.89
C PRO A 469 -19.07 10.58 -9.61
N ILE A 470 -17.99 11.05 -8.98
CA ILE A 470 -17.61 10.68 -7.62
C ILE A 470 -17.93 11.84 -6.70
N ALA A 471 -18.78 11.58 -5.72
CA ALA A 471 -19.09 12.54 -4.68
C ALA A 471 -17.89 12.74 -3.75
N TRP A 472 -17.36 13.96 -3.72
CA TRP A 472 -16.39 14.44 -2.75
C TRP A 472 -17.09 15.28 -1.68
N LYS A 473 -17.09 14.77 -0.45
CA LYS A 473 -17.68 15.45 0.70
C LYS A 473 -16.71 16.49 1.26
N SER A 474 -16.88 17.75 0.90
CA SER A 474 -15.91 18.80 1.25
C SER A 474 -15.98 19.21 2.73
N GLU A 475 -17.08 18.93 3.42
CA GLU A 475 -17.26 19.20 4.85
C GLU A 475 -17.05 17.93 5.69
N TYR A 476 -16.07 17.10 5.33
CA TYR A 476 -15.70 15.92 6.12
C TYR A 476 -14.94 16.35 7.39
N ASP A 477 -15.46 15.94 8.55
CA ASP A 477 -14.88 16.20 9.87
C ASP A 477 -14.62 14.86 10.58
N ASP A 478 -13.35 14.49 10.72
CA ASP A 478 -12.91 13.35 11.54
C ASP A 478 -12.24 13.76 12.85
N PHE A 479 -12.26 15.05 13.20
CA PHE A 479 -11.74 15.56 14.46
C PHE A 479 -12.62 15.15 15.65
N SER A 480 -13.88 14.79 15.39
CA SER A 480 -14.81 14.30 16.40
C SER A 480 -14.31 13.01 17.06
N GLN A 481 -13.73 13.14 18.26
CA GLN A 481 -13.41 12.01 19.14
C GLN A 481 -14.64 11.54 19.94
N GLY A 482 -15.83 11.69 19.38
CA GLY A 482 -17.11 11.33 19.99
C GLY A 482 -17.12 9.90 20.56
N THR A 483 -17.85 9.71 21.66
CA THR A 483 -18.01 8.39 22.30
C THR A 483 -19.34 7.72 21.96
N TRP A 484 -20.06 8.27 20.98
CA TRP A 484 -21.34 7.79 20.49
C TRP A 484 -21.34 7.65 18.97
N CYS A 485 -22.14 6.74 18.45
CA CYS A 485 -22.42 6.56 17.02
C CYS A 485 -23.93 6.29 16.84
N VAL A 486 -24.37 6.25 15.58
CA VAL A 486 -25.77 5.94 15.23
C VAL A 486 -25.86 4.53 14.69
N GLU A 487 -26.69 3.71 15.31
CA GLU A 487 -27.03 2.36 14.87
C GLU A 487 -28.36 2.41 14.10
N LEU A 488 -28.39 1.79 12.92
CA LEU A 488 -29.59 1.56 12.12
C LEU A 488 -30.02 0.09 12.27
N ALA A 489 -31.27 -0.12 12.64
CA ALA A 489 -31.89 -1.43 12.69
C ALA A 489 -32.49 -1.77 11.32
N VAL A 490 -32.28 -3.01 10.87
CA VAL A 490 -32.77 -3.54 9.61
C VAL A 490 -33.83 -4.63 9.89
N GLU A 491 -34.81 -4.79 9.01
CA GLU A 491 -35.97 -5.68 9.22
C GLU A 491 -35.59 -7.16 9.39
N ASP A 492 -34.48 -7.59 8.78
CA ASP A 492 -33.91 -8.94 8.96
C ASP A 492 -33.26 -9.16 10.36
N GLY A 493 -33.33 -8.14 11.23
CA GLY A 493 -32.77 -8.17 12.57
C GLY A 493 -31.29 -7.78 12.64
N THR A 494 -30.64 -7.57 11.51
CA THR A 494 -29.26 -7.07 11.47
C THR A 494 -29.19 -5.60 11.85
N VAL A 495 -27.98 -5.15 12.20
CA VAL A 495 -27.71 -3.74 12.44
C VAL A 495 -26.61 -3.22 11.54
N ARG A 496 -26.71 -1.94 11.24
CA ARG A 496 -25.70 -1.15 10.54
C ARG A 496 -25.36 0.06 11.37
N TYR A 497 -24.23 0.67 11.07
CA TYR A 497 -23.84 1.92 11.70
C TYR A 497 -23.75 2.99 10.63
N GLY A 498 -24.14 4.21 10.99
CA GLY A 498 -23.93 5.36 10.12
C GLY A 498 -22.44 5.50 9.83
N THR A 499 -22.08 5.40 8.55
CA THR A 499 -20.71 5.59 8.09
C THR A 499 -20.58 6.88 7.30
N ASP A 500 -19.40 7.48 7.41
CA ASP A 500 -18.96 8.57 6.56
C ASP A 500 -17.63 8.16 5.94
N ARG A 501 -17.53 8.20 4.60
CA ARG A 501 -16.38 7.70 3.85
C ARG A 501 -15.93 6.29 4.31
N GLY A 502 -16.89 5.39 4.46
CA GLY A 502 -16.65 4.00 4.85
C GLY A 502 -16.24 3.79 6.32
N ARG A 503 -16.19 4.83 7.15
CA ARG A 503 -15.84 4.74 8.58
C ARG A 503 -17.03 5.05 9.47
N VAL A 504 -17.15 4.36 10.60
CA VAL A 504 -18.24 4.63 11.56
C VAL A 504 -18.11 6.05 12.10
N SER A 505 -19.14 6.87 11.88
CA SER A 505 -19.15 8.25 12.35
C SER A 505 -19.26 8.33 13.87
N ARG A 506 -18.42 9.20 14.46
CA ARG A 506 -18.35 9.41 15.91
C ARG A 506 -18.92 10.79 16.27
N PHE A 507 -19.72 10.83 17.31
CA PHE A 507 -20.47 12.02 17.72
C PHE A 507 -20.45 12.23 19.25
N SER A 508 -20.82 13.43 19.68
CA SER A 508 -21.30 13.65 21.04
C SER A 508 -22.62 12.89 21.27
N ALA A 509 -23.00 12.66 22.54
CA ALA A 509 -24.28 12.00 22.85
C ALA A 509 -25.48 12.75 22.26
N ARG A 510 -25.43 14.09 22.32
CA ARG A 510 -26.49 14.97 21.80
C ARG A 510 -26.58 14.87 20.28
N ASP A 511 -25.44 14.96 19.59
CA ASP A 511 -25.44 14.99 18.12
C ASP A 511 -25.76 13.60 17.54
N ALA A 512 -25.36 12.51 18.21
CA ALA A 512 -25.81 11.16 17.86
C ALA A 512 -27.34 11.00 17.99
N ALA A 513 -27.92 11.51 19.08
CA ALA A 513 -29.37 11.46 19.29
C ALA A 513 -30.12 12.28 18.22
N HIS A 514 -29.64 13.49 17.95
CA HIS A 514 -30.20 14.34 16.90
C HIS A 514 -30.10 13.69 15.51
N THR A 515 -28.95 13.10 15.18
CA THR A 515 -28.75 12.40 13.90
C THR A 515 -29.67 11.19 13.77
N ALA A 516 -29.85 10.41 14.84
CA ALA A 516 -30.79 9.29 14.86
C ALA A 516 -32.24 9.76 14.65
N GLU A 517 -32.65 10.89 15.24
CA GLU A 517 -33.97 11.48 15.01
C GLU A 517 -34.16 11.92 13.55
N VAL A 518 -33.16 12.56 12.94
CA VAL A 518 -33.17 12.95 11.52
C VAL A 518 -33.33 11.70 10.63
N MET A 519 -32.53 10.66 10.87
CA MET A 519 -32.61 9.40 10.13
C MET A 519 -33.99 8.74 10.29
N ASN A 520 -34.54 8.69 11.51
CA ASN A 520 -35.89 8.14 11.73
C ASN A 520 -36.96 8.90 10.97
N ARG A 521 -36.89 10.24 10.90
CA ARG A 521 -37.81 11.03 10.06
C ARG A 521 -37.71 10.64 8.59
N GLY A 522 -36.49 10.52 8.05
CA GLY A 522 -36.26 10.08 6.68
C GLY A 522 -36.79 8.67 6.39
N ILE A 523 -36.56 7.72 7.32
CA ILE A 523 -37.08 6.35 7.22
C ILE A 523 -38.61 6.35 7.16
N SER A 524 -39.28 7.11 8.04
CA SER A 524 -40.75 7.21 8.04
C SER A 524 -41.28 7.85 6.76
N GLN A 525 -40.71 8.97 6.33
CA GLN A 525 -41.12 9.67 5.11
C GLN A 525 -40.98 8.79 3.86
N ALA A 526 -39.85 8.10 3.71
CA ALA A 526 -39.61 7.18 2.60
C ALA A 526 -40.60 6.02 2.60
N ARG A 527 -40.92 5.47 3.78
CA ARG A 527 -41.93 4.41 3.94
C ARG A 527 -43.34 4.91 3.60
N GLU A 528 -43.71 6.11 4.03
CA GLU A 528 -45.00 6.75 3.69
C GLU A 528 -45.12 7.03 2.19
N ALA A 529 -44.01 7.38 1.53
CA ALA A 529 -43.93 7.56 0.08
C ALA A 529 -43.96 6.24 -0.72
N GLY A 530 -43.97 5.09 -0.05
CA GLY A 530 -43.99 3.76 -0.69
C GLY A 530 -42.64 3.29 -1.24
N ASP A 531 -41.55 3.99 -0.94
CA ASP A 531 -40.18 3.64 -1.36
C ASP A 531 -39.23 3.67 -0.14
N PRO A 532 -39.29 2.67 0.75
CA PRO A 532 -38.59 2.70 2.02
C PRO A 532 -37.06 2.74 1.83
N LEU A 533 -36.37 3.37 2.78
CA LEU A 533 -34.90 3.29 2.85
C LEU A 533 -34.48 1.89 3.28
N CYS A 534 -33.55 1.30 2.55
CA CYS A 534 -33.14 -0.09 2.63
C CYS A 534 -31.62 -0.23 2.62
N TYR A 535 -31.15 -1.37 3.12
CA TYR A 535 -29.82 -1.90 2.81
C TYR A 535 -29.95 -3.10 1.89
N ALA A 536 -28.96 -3.35 1.04
CA ALA A 536 -28.82 -4.65 0.41
C ALA A 536 -28.63 -5.75 1.48
N VAL A 537 -29.13 -6.97 1.25
CA VAL A 537 -28.98 -8.12 2.18
C VAL A 537 -27.52 -8.33 2.61
N ASP A 538 -26.59 -8.20 1.68
CA ASP A 538 -25.15 -8.32 1.92
C ASP A 538 -24.51 -7.08 2.58
N GLY A 539 -25.29 -6.01 2.78
CA GLY A 539 -24.86 -4.73 3.33
C GLY A 539 -23.94 -3.91 2.42
N SER A 540 -23.85 -4.23 1.13
CA SER A 540 -22.99 -3.55 0.15
C SER A 540 -23.49 -2.17 -0.27
N ALA A 541 -24.82 -1.97 -0.24
CA ALA A 541 -25.46 -0.75 -0.70
C ALA A 541 -26.56 -0.29 0.28
N TYR A 542 -26.82 1.02 0.28
CA TYR A 542 -27.86 1.69 1.06
C TYR A 542 -28.59 2.70 0.17
N GLY A 543 -29.92 2.73 0.24
CA GLY A 543 -30.73 3.66 -0.53
C GLY A 543 -32.20 3.28 -0.55
N PRO A 544 -33.04 4.02 -1.30
CA PRO A 544 -34.43 3.66 -1.50
C PRO A 544 -34.58 2.26 -2.12
N TYR A 545 -35.64 1.56 -1.76
CA TYR A 545 -35.94 0.21 -2.22
C TYR A 545 -35.90 0.10 -3.75
N SER A 546 -36.55 1.03 -4.44
CA SER A 546 -36.64 1.08 -5.91
C SER A 546 -35.26 1.20 -6.57
N HIS A 547 -34.39 2.04 -5.99
CA HIS A 547 -33.05 2.29 -6.49
C HIS A 547 -32.16 1.06 -6.34
N LEU A 548 -32.15 0.44 -5.15
CA LEU A 548 -31.36 -0.76 -4.91
C LEU A 548 -31.79 -1.92 -5.81
N LEU A 549 -33.10 -2.09 -6.03
CA LEU A 549 -33.62 -3.11 -6.93
C LEU A 549 -33.17 -2.86 -8.38
N SER A 550 -33.14 -1.60 -8.83
CA SER A 550 -32.65 -1.24 -10.18
C SER A 550 -31.17 -1.55 -10.40
N GLN A 551 -30.38 -1.59 -9.32
CA GLN A 551 -28.98 -1.99 -9.32
C GLN A 551 -28.76 -3.51 -9.17
N GLY A 552 -29.85 -4.28 -9.09
CA GLY A 552 -29.79 -5.74 -8.95
C GLY A 552 -29.51 -6.23 -7.53
N HIS A 553 -29.70 -5.38 -6.52
CA HIS A 553 -29.60 -5.77 -5.12
C HIS A 553 -30.96 -6.23 -4.57
N ASP A 554 -30.93 -7.19 -3.63
CA ASP A 554 -32.09 -7.56 -2.82
C ASP A 554 -32.20 -6.59 -1.63
N PRO A 555 -33.20 -5.69 -1.58
CA PRO A 555 -33.27 -4.65 -0.55
C PRO A 555 -34.02 -5.14 0.70
N VAL A 556 -33.51 -4.80 1.88
CA VAL A 556 -34.12 -5.05 3.18
C VAL A 556 -34.39 -3.71 3.88
N PRO A 557 -35.65 -3.40 4.25
CA PRO A 557 -36.01 -2.13 4.86
C PRO A 557 -35.32 -1.83 6.20
N CYS A 558 -34.94 -0.56 6.39
CA CYS A 558 -34.59 -0.03 7.69
C CYS A 558 -35.85 0.14 8.55
N THR A 559 -35.74 -0.23 9.82
CA THR A 559 -36.84 -0.14 10.81
C THR A 559 -36.70 1.05 11.75
N GLY A 560 -35.47 1.56 11.94
CA GLY A 560 -35.22 2.78 12.70
C GLY A 560 -33.74 3.00 12.98
N ALA A 561 -33.44 4.12 13.62
CA ALA A 561 -32.10 4.52 14.04
C ALA A 561 -32.07 4.88 15.53
N ARG A 562 -30.95 4.62 16.22
CA ARG A 562 -30.76 5.00 17.63
C ARG A 562 -29.31 5.38 17.93
N ALA A 563 -29.12 6.28 18.88
CA ALA A 563 -27.80 6.62 19.40
C ALA A 563 -27.30 5.51 20.34
N VAL A 564 -26.05 5.05 20.13
CA VAL A 564 -25.40 4.06 20.98
C VAL A 564 -23.96 4.46 21.29
N ARG A 565 -23.40 3.89 22.35
CA ARG A 565 -21.97 4.11 22.68
C ARG A 565 -21.10 3.50 21.59
N TYR A 566 -20.17 4.30 21.08
CA TYR A 566 -19.12 3.82 20.23
C TYR A 566 -18.15 2.96 21.05
N THR A 567 -17.70 1.85 20.47
CA THR A 567 -16.64 1.02 21.02
C THR A 567 -15.63 0.71 19.93
N ARG A 568 -14.39 0.42 20.32
CA ARG A 568 -13.36 0.01 19.37
C ARG A 568 -13.80 -1.19 18.52
N ALA A 569 -14.48 -2.17 19.12
CA ALA A 569 -15.04 -3.31 18.39
C ALA A 569 -16.08 -2.90 17.32
N ILE A 570 -16.91 -1.87 17.57
CA ILE A 570 -17.81 -1.33 16.53
C ILE A 570 -16.98 -0.71 15.39
N GLY A 571 -16.02 0.14 15.73
CA GLY A 571 -15.14 0.78 14.76
C GLY A 571 -14.41 -0.20 13.88
N ASP A 572 -13.71 -1.16 14.50
CA ASP A 572 -12.91 -2.16 13.81
C ASP A 572 -13.76 -3.01 12.87
N ALA A 573 -15.00 -3.37 13.25
CA ALA A 573 -15.84 -4.29 12.48
C ALA A 573 -16.71 -3.63 11.39
N TYR A 574 -17.06 -2.36 11.55
CA TYR A 574 -17.99 -1.66 10.63
C TYR A 574 -17.36 -0.49 9.88
N SER A 575 -16.10 -0.16 10.17
CA SER A 575 -15.31 0.71 9.30
C SER A 575 -14.62 -0.14 8.25
N ASP A 576 -14.99 0.07 6.99
CA ASP A 576 -14.58 -0.78 5.88
C ASP A 576 -13.21 -0.37 5.29
N CYS A 577 -12.67 0.81 5.64
CA CYS A 577 -11.41 1.30 5.10
C CYS A 577 -10.62 2.25 6.01
N LYS A 578 -9.30 2.29 5.76
CA LYS A 578 -8.43 3.35 6.29
C LYS A 578 -8.44 4.57 5.38
N ARG A 579 -8.48 4.40 4.06
CA ARG A 579 -8.56 5.55 3.13
C ARG A 579 -9.64 5.26 2.08
N TYR A 580 -10.50 6.23 1.87
CA TYR A 580 -11.67 6.09 1.02
C TYR A 580 -11.34 6.40 -0.44
N TYR A 581 -10.66 7.52 -0.69
CA TYR A 581 -10.24 7.94 -2.02
C TYR A 581 -8.78 7.59 -2.28
N ALA A 582 -7.88 7.87 -1.34
CA ALA A 582 -6.44 7.75 -1.54
C ALA A 582 -5.92 6.30 -1.35
N PRO A 583 -4.75 5.93 -1.92
CA PRO A 583 -3.88 6.79 -2.71
C PRO A 583 -4.31 6.97 -4.18
N LEU A 584 -3.85 8.06 -4.82
CA LEU A 584 -4.03 8.34 -6.25
C LEU A 584 -2.77 9.00 -6.82
N ALA A 585 -2.33 8.60 -8.01
CA ALA A 585 -1.17 9.17 -8.69
C ALA A 585 -1.59 10.29 -9.65
N TYR A 586 -0.71 11.27 -9.88
CA TYR A 586 -0.93 12.35 -10.83
C TYR A 586 0.39 12.82 -11.44
N LEU A 587 0.29 13.48 -12.60
CA LEU A 587 1.47 13.97 -13.32
C LEU A 587 1.82 15.39 -12.89
N VAL A 588 3.12 15.64 -12.75
CA VAL A 588 3.71 16.92 -12.38
C VAL A 588 4.63 17.33 -13.52
N ASP A 589 4.54 18.58 -13.95
CA ASP A 589 5.41 19.14 -14.98
C ASP A 589 6.83 19.23 -14.44
N ALA A 590 7.79 18.64 -15.14
CA ALA A 590 9.16 18.50 -14.66
C ALA A 590 9.93 19.83 -14.59
N GLU A 591 9.51 20.85 -15.35
CA GLU A 591 10.15 22.17 -15.38
C GLU A 591 9.60 23.07 -14.27
N THR A 592 8.28 23.07 -14.08
CA THR A 592 7.60 24.00 -13.17
C THR A 592 7.32 23.42 -11.78
N GLY A 593 7.25 22.09 -11.66
CA GLY A 593 6.83 21.41 -10.43
C GLY A 593 5.32 21.50 -10.15
N ASP A 594 4.53 22.05 -11.09
CA ASP A 594 3.08 22.16 -10.95
C ASP A 594 2.35 20.92 -11.49
N PRO A 595 1.15 20.58 -10.96
CA PRO A 595 0.32 19.52 -11.53
C PRO A 595 -0.05 19.82 -12.99
N ILE A 596 0.07 18.83 -13.88
CA ILE A 596 -0.25 19.01 -15.30
C ILE A 596 -1.77 19.14 -15.49
N VAL A 597 -2.18 20.25 -16.09
CA VAL A 597 -3.57 20.56 -16.44
C VAL A 597 -3.73 20.56 -17.95
N VAL A 598 -4.61 19.71 -18.48
CA VAL A 598 -4.96 19.67 -19.91
C VAL A 598 -6.40 20.13 -20.06
N GLU A 599 -6.63 21.21 -20.82
CA GLU A 599 -7.98 21.78 -21.06
C GLU A 599 -8.82 22.01 -19.78
N GLY A 600 -8.16 22.47 -18.72
CA GLY A 600 -8.79 22.71 -17.41
C GLY A 600 -9.13 21.44 -16.63
N VAL A 601 -8.51 20.30 -16.97
CA VAL A 601 -8.67 19.01 -16.30
C VAL A 601 -7.34 18.51 -15.76
N ILE A 602 -7.33 18.04 -14.52
CA ILE A 602 -6.28 17.20 -13.96
C ILE A 602 -6.72 15.75 -13.99
N SER A 603 -5.81 14.89 -14.46
CA SER A 603 -6.00 13.44 -14.49
C SER A 603 -5.36 12.80 -13.26
N LEU A 604 -6.14 12.01 -12.51
CA LEU A 604 -5.65 11.16 -11.43
C LEU A 604 -5.72 9.69 -11.84
N LEU A 605 -4.80 8.87 -11.34
CA LEU A 605 -4.74 7.44 -11.61
C LEU A 605 -4.84 6.64 -10.31
N HIS A 606 -5.73 5.67 -10.28
CA HIS A 606 -5.79 4.72 -9.17
C HIS A 606 -4.67 3.66 -9.24
N ASN A 607 -4.20 3.33 -10.43
CA ASN A 607 -3.12 2.37 -10.63
C ASN A 607 -2.02 3.00 -11.49
N PRO A 608 -0.92 3.49 -10.88
CA PRO A 608 0.17 4.13 -11.61
C PRO A 608 0.89 3.16 -12.57
N LEU A 609 0.84 1.85 -12.31
CA LEU A 609 1.46 0.84 -13.18
C LEU A 609 0.77 0.71 -14.55
N GLU A 610 -0.41 1.30 -14.71
CA GLU A 610 -1.13 1.37 -15.99
C GLU A 610 -0.86 2.66 -16.77
N LEU A 611 0.03 3.54 -16.27
CA LEU A 611 0.26 4.87 -16.83
C LEU A 611 0.52 4.85 -18.35
N ASP A 612 1.36 3.93 -18.84
CA ASP A 612 1.65 3.78 -20.28
C ASP A 612 0.38 3.60 -21.12
N THR A 613 -0.59 2.82 -20.60
CA THR A 613 -1.87 2.60 -21.30
C THR A 613 -2.69 3.89 -21.43
N TYR A 614 -2.66 4.73 -20.39
CA TYR A 614 -3.35 6.03 -20.43
C TYR A 614 -2.62 7.02 -21.34
N LEU A 615 -1.29 7.11 -21.26
CA LEU A 615 -0.48 7.97 -22.12
C LEU A 615 -0.68 7.64 -23.60
N GLN A 616 -0.66 6.35 -23.97
CA GLN A 616 -0.94 5.93 -25.34
C GLN A 616 -2.35 6.29 -25.82
N ASN A 617 -3.35 6.23 -24.92
CA ASN A 617 -4.70 6.66 -25.25
C ASN A 617 -4.79 8.18 -25.45
N TRP A 618 -4.20 8.96 -24.56
CA TRP A 618 -4.21 10.42 -24.62
C TRP A 618 -3.45 10.94 -25.85
N ALA A 619 -2.30 10.36 -26.18
CA ALA A 619 -1.55 10.69 -27.39
C ALA A 619 -2.38 10.41 -28.67
N ARG A 620 -3.11 9.30 -28.72
CA ARG A 620 -4.03 9.00 -29.85
C ARG A 620 -5.23 9.95 -29.93
N ALA A 621 -5.62 10.55 -28.81
CA ALA A 621 -6.63 11.60 -28.76
C ALA A 621 -6.08 12.99 -29.11
N GLY A 622 -4.78 13.11 -29.43
CA GLY A 622 -4.13 14.36 -29.79
C GLY A 622 -3.64 15.20 -28.60
N ILE A 623 -3.55 14.61 -27.41
CA ILE A 623 -2.98 15.27 -26.23
C ILE A 623 -1.47 15.08 -26.22
N GLU A 624 -0.73 16.18 -26.29
CA GLU A 624 0.71 16.24 -26.08
C GLU A 624 0.98 16.72 -24.65
N LEU A 625 1.82 15.98 -23.92
CA LEU A 625 2.20 16.32 -22.55
C LEU A 625 3.63 16.88 -22.54
N PRO A 626 3.93 17.83 -21.62
CA PRO A 626 5.32 18.25 -21.37
C PRO A 626 6.12 17.11 -20.73
N ASP A 627 7.42 17.32 -20.53
CA ASP A 627 8.19 16.40 -19.68
C ASP A 627 7.61 16.39 -18.27
N PHE A 628 7.56 15.21 -17.64
CA PHE A 628 6.82 15.04 -16.39
C PHE A 628 7.51 14.09 -15.42
N THR A 629 7.15 14.27 -14.15
CA THR A 629 7.35 13.31 -13.06
C THR A 629 5.99 12.85 -12.54
N VAL A 630 5.99 11.84 -11.66
CA VAL A 630 4.76 11.28 -11.10
C VAL A 630 4.76 11.45 -9.58
N SER A 631 3.76 12.15 -9.07
CA SER A 631 3.54 12.32 -7.64
C SER A 631 2.34 11.50 -7.19
N ALA A 632 2.25 11.24 -5.88
CA ALA A 632 1.13 10.56 -5.26
C ALA A 632 0.40 11.43 -4.23
N ILE A 633 -0.92 11.31 -4.20
CA ILE A 633 -1.78 11.68 -3.09
C ILE A 633 -1.91 10.42 -2.24
N LEU A 634 -1.33 10.39 -1.04
CA LEU A 634 -1.21 9.21 -0.19
C LEU A 634 -2.30 9.09 0.89
N THR A 635 -2.95 10.21 1.24
CA THR A 635 -4.00 10.25 2.27
C THR A 635 -5.25 10.95 1.81
N ASP A 636 -6.39 10.65 2.43
CA ASP A 636 -7.65 11.35 2.14
C ASP A 636 -7.57 12.85 2.51
N GLU A 637 -6.76 13.22 3.50
CA GLU A 637 -6.52 14.63 3.84
C GLU A 637 -5.77 15.37 2.72
N GLN A 638 -4.74 14.73 2.15
CA GLN A 638 -4.06 15.26 0.96
C GLN A 638 -5.04 15.35 -0.22
N PHE A 639 -5.88 14.33 -0.42
CA PHE A 639 -6.92 14.35 -1.45
C PHE A 639 -7.89 15.53 -1.25
N ASP A 640 -8.40 15.74 -0.05
CA ASP A 640 -9.31 16.83 0.27
C ASP A 640 -8.70 18.19 0.01
N ARG A 641 -7.43 18.38 0.41
CA ARG A 641 -6.68 19.62 0.18
C ARG A 641 -6.46 19.85 -1.31
N PHE A 642 -6.06 18.81 -2.03
CA PHE A 642 -5.81 18.84 -3.47
C PHE A 642 -7.08 19.19 -4.25
N VAL A 643 -8.17 18.44 -4.03
CA VAL A 643 -9.46 18.66 -4.71
C VAL A 643 -9.98 20.07 -4.44
N ARG A 644 -9.94 20.52 -3.18
CA ARG A 644 -10.37 21.87 -2.81
C ARG A 644 -9.57 22.94 -3.55
N LEU A 645 -8.25 22.80 -3.62
CA LEU A 645 -7.38 23.75 -4.30
C LEU A 645 -7.70 23.83 -5.80
N MET A 646 -7.82 22.68 -6.47
CA MET A 646 -8.09 22.61 -7.90
C MET A 646 -9.47 23.15 -8.26
N MET A 647 -10.51 22.73 -7.53
CA MET A 647 -11.86 23.24 -7.76
C MET A 647 -11.97 24.75 -7.53
N THR A 648 -11.25 25.31 -6.55
CA THR A 648 -11.21 26.76 -6.32
C THR A 648 -10.55 27.51 -7.48
N ARG A 649 -9.63 26.87 -8.20
CA ARG A 649 -9.00 27.38 -9.43
C ARG A 649 -9.84 27.13 -10.70
N GLY A 650 -11.03 26.55 -10.58
CA GLY A 650 -11.88 26.19 -11.72
C GLY A 650 -11.38 24.97 -12.51
N ILE A 651 -10.43 24.22 -11.95
CA ILE A 651 -9.86 23.02 -12.57
C ILE A 651 -10.71 21.81 -12.18
N ARG A 652 -11.14 21.03 -13.17
CA ARG A 652 -11.87 19.78 -12.98
C ARG A 652 -10.91 18.63 -12.72
N ILE A 653 -11.37 17.61 -12.02
CA ILE A 653 -10.57 16.42 -11.71
C ILE A 653 -11.27 15.20 -12.27
N VAL A 654 -10.53 14.39 -13.03
CA VAL A 654 -11.03 13.12 -13.58
C VAL A 654 -10.07 12.00 -13.22
N ILE A 655 -10.60 10.91 -12.68
CA ILE A 655 -9.85 9.71 -12.30
C ILE A 655 -9.96 8.67 -13.41
N ASN A 656 -8.83 8.09 -13.83
CA ASN A 656 -8.68 7.10 -14.90
C ASN A 656 -9.35 7.50 -16.24
N PRO A 657 -9.09 8.70 -16.80
CA PRO A 657 -9.75 9.12 -18.03
C PRO A 657 -9.26 8.33 -19.24
N LYS A 658 -10.20 7.80 -20.03
CA LYS A 658 -9.95 7.34 -21.41
C LYS A 658 -10.81 8.14 -22.37
N LEU A 659 -10.19 8.50 -23.49
CA LEU A 659 -10.75 9.40 -24.49
C LEU A 659 -10.95 8.69 -25.83
N THR A 660 -11.90 9.17 -26.63
CA THR A 660 -11.98 8.88 -28.07
C THR A 660 -10.83 9.56 -28.81
N LEU A 661 -10.66 9.23 -30.09
CA LEU A 661 -9.74 9.93 -31.00
C LEU A 661 -10.06 11.43 -31.16
N HIS A 662 -11.27 11.86 -30.76
CA HIS A 662 -11.70 13.25 -30.82
C HIS A 662 -11.64 13.95 -29.45
N GLY A 663 -11.04 13.32 -28.43
CA GLY A 663 -10.87 13.89 -27.09
C GLY A 663 -12.10 13.75 -26.18
N GLU A 664 -13.15 13.03 -26.60
CA GLU A 664 -14.35 12.84 -25.77
C GLU A 664 -14.13 11.77 -24.70
N LEU A 665 -14.52 12.04 -23.46
CA LEU A 665 -14.38 11.11 -22.33
C LEU A 665 -15.34 9.91 -22.49
N VAL A 666 -14.78 8.71 -22.71
CA VAL A 666 -15.55 7.45 -22.82
C VAL A 666 -15.57 6.65 -21.54
N SER A 667 -14.55 6.80 -20.70
CA SER A 667 -14.53 6.23 -19.37
C SER A 667 -13.72 7.09 -18.43
N GLY A 668 -14.08 7.08 -17.15
CA GLY A 668 -13.41 7.85 -16.11
C GLY A 668 -14.42 8.35 -15.09
N TYR A 669 -13.91 8.83 -13.96
CA TYR A 669 -14.74 9.27 -12.86
C TYR A 669 -14.41 10.70 -12.48
N TRP A 670 -15.35 11.63 -12.68
CA TRP A 670 -15.10 13.04 -12.38
C TRP A 670 -15.53 13.38 -10.96
N VAL A 671 -14.75 14.21 -10.28
CA VAL A 671 -15.02 14.58 -8.89
C VAL A 671 -16.03 15.71 -8.84
N GLU A 672 -17.08 15.55 -8.04
CA GLU A 672 -18.12 16.57 -7.80
C GLU A 672 -18.28 16.85 -6.30
N ASN A 673 -18.57 18.10 -5.96
CA ASN A 673 -18.81 18.48 -4.58
C ASN A 673 -20.18 17.95 -4.10
N PHE A 674 -20.15 17.07 -3.10
CA PHE A 674 -21.34 16.43 -2.56
C PHE A 674 -22.36 17.43 -2.01
N GLU A 675 -21.90 18.46 -1.30
CA GLU A 675 -22.79 19.45 -0.71
C GLU A 675 -23.53 20.28 -1.77
N GLN A 676 -22.86 20.58 -2.89
CA GLN A 676 -23.50 21.23 -4.05
C GLN A 676 -24.53 20.32 -4.72
N LEU A 677 -24.19 19.04 -4.92
CA LEU A 677 -25.13 18.05 -5.44
C LEU A 677 -26.41 17.99 -4.60
N MET A 678 -26.28 17.90 -3.27
CA MET A 678 -27.42 17.85 -2.36
C MET A 678 -28.28 19.12 -2.39
N ARG A 679 -27.66 20.31 -2.50
CA ARG A 679 -28.39 21.58 -2.61
C ARG A 679 -29.18 21.67 -3.92
N SER A 680 -28.57 21.28 -5.04
CA SER A 680 -29.23 21.28 -6.35
C SER A 680 -30.40 20.28 -6.42
N ALA A 681 -30.25 19.10 -5.81
CA ALA A 681 -31.31 18.11 -5.72
C ALA A 681 -32.49 18.58 -4.84
N SER A 682 -32.21 19.32 -3.77
CA SER A 682 -33.25 19.87 -2.88
C SER A 682 -34.05 20.99 -3.56
N GLN A 683 -33.41 21.83 -4.38
CA GLN A 683 -34.06 22.92 -5.12
C GLN A 683 -34.93 22.38 -6.28
N GLY A 684 -34.46 21.36 -7.01
CA GLY A 684 -35.25 20.73 -8.08
C GLY A 684 -36.51 20.00 -7.60
N ALA A 685 -36.53 19.53 -6.35
CA ALA A 685 -37.70 18.91 -5.74
C ALA A 685 -38.78 19.92 -5.30
N GLU A 686 -38.39 21.15 -4.98
CA GLU A 686 -39.33 22.24 -4.64
C GLU A 686 -39.99 22.84 -5.90
N ASP A 687 -39.24 22.99 -7.01
CA ASP A 687 -39.78 23.53 -8.26
C ASP A 687 -40.69 22.54 -9.02
N GLY A 688 -40.49 21.23 -8.83
CA GLY A 688 -41.33 20.17 -9.41
C GLY A 688 -42.69 19.95 -8.72
N GLN A 689 -42.98 20.70 -7.64
CA GLN A 689 -44.28 20.72 -6.96
C GLN A 689 -45.05 22.03 -7.16
N SER A 690 -44.60 22.89 -8.08
CA SER A 690 -45.28 24.14 -8.45
C SER A 690 -46.16 24.04 -9.70
#